data_AF-A0AAC8Q9D4-F1
#
_entry.id   AF-A0AAC8Q9D4-F1
#
_cell.length_a   1.000
_cell.length_b   1.000
_cell.length_c   1.000
_cell.angle_alpha   90.00
_cell.angle_beta   90.00
_cell.angle_gamma   90.00
#
_symmetry.space_group_name_H-M   'P 1'
#
loop_
_entity.id
_entity.type
_entity.pdbx_description
1 polymer ?
#
loop_
_entity_poly.entity_id
_entity_poly.type
_entity_poly.pdbx_seq_one_letter_code
_entity_poly.pdbx_strand_id
1 'polypeptide(L)'
;MGQGGFITLVNGTKYNWNRTNQHFYQMNKWEFPATIRPGESVSVYVEWDQGVGKNVSDDAGEADYKLAGTNSSFQISASARSGFDLRVLFTNLVTSGNPKNSSLRLGWRHDGNVNFILSGEEGAFSSSNPPTSWMQDNLGRLGQRTLRELCMPGSHDAGMSVYTSGTAFASACNTLTQREGILKQLQFGVRYFDIRPVLSGGKFYTGHYGKIADVSYQGSNGQSIESIISDVNAYTASDKELVVLCLSHDLNTDVGGGSVGFRPFNQDEWNRLFAQLKSLNNLFIVQNPKSELDLTARKLTEFIGNNRAAVVVVVEPSAQGIRLGNHEYQGFYTRAHYPVYDSYSEMNDPQRMGDDQLDKMKRERPRPDSKCFVLSWTLTQSTLQATTCKLGTAYSILDLAELANPQLYRRLLSACTSQCYPNILYLDGIASSDITAMAMAVNNRKLYEVAPQWSPQSQTRAGGTKLAPRWAMFNGKLWMVWKGWGDDGIWYATYDGRNWSDQTRISDVGTSAAPAIAVHGGVLYLAWRGVGSDASIWYATNTGGSWSGQKKVPNVGTSTGPALASFGNKLWMAWKGAGDDGIWYSTFDGQWGGQQRISGVGTSNSPALAVLGTQLHLTWRGVGSDAAIWWASNSGSGWSSQNKVPGANSTNGPTMAEFKGELWLAWKGLGDVNLWWLRYTPSTGWKDLARNEWAGTEDSPALAVLNDKLYMAWSGVKHEGLWFASYPA
;
A
#
# COMPACT_ATOMS: atom_id res chain seq x y z
N MET A 1 -19.68 -12.12 23.99
CA MET A 1 -18.98 -11.97 22.68
C MET A 1 -19.54 -10.69 22.08
N GLY A 2 -18.69 -9.71 21.80
CA GLY A 2 -19.11 -8.37 21.36
C GLY A 2 -19.36 -8.32 19.86
N GLN A 3 -20.16 -7.36 19.41
CA GLN A 3 -20.43 -7.11 18.00
C GLN A 3 -19.34 -6.18 17.45
N GLY A 4 -18.24 -6.74 17.00
CA GLY A 4 -17.12 -6.03 16.37
C GLY A 4 -17.11 -6.14 14.85
N GLY A 5 -16.47 -5.18 14.17
CA GLY A 5 -16.29 -5.17 12.72
C GLY A 5 -15.47 -3.97 12.25
N PHE A 6 -15.18 -3.89 10.95
CA PHE A 6 -14.38 -2.82 10.37
C PHE A 6 -15.15 -2.00 9.34
N ILE A 7 -14.85 -0.70 9.29
CA ILE A 7 -15.10 0.15 8.11
C ILE A 7 -13.75 0.54 7.50
N THR A 8 -13.58 0.33 6.20
CA THR A 8 -12.41 0.83 5.46
C THR A 8 -12.78 2.11 4.72
N LEU A 9 -12.10 3.19 5.07
CA LEU A 9 -12.21 4.51 4.46
C LEU A 9 -11.09 4.68 3.43
N VAL A 10 -11.44 4.90 2.17
CA VAL A 10 -10.47 5.04 1.07
C VAL A 10 -10.50 6.46 0.54
N ASN A 11 -9.44 7.23 0.79
CA ASN A 11 -9.28 8.59 0.30
C ASN A 11 -8.61 8.63 -1.08
N GLY A 12 -9.40 8.43 -2.12
CA GLY A 12 -9.01 8.66 -3.51
C GLY A 12 -9.17 10.11 -3.98
N THR A 13 -9.26 11.09 -3.08
CA THR A 13 -9.29 12.52 -3.44
C THR A 13 -7.90 13.14 -3.29
N LYS A 14 -7.72 14.32 -3.86
CA LYS A 14 -6.50 15.13 -3.68
C LYS A 14 -6.46 15.92 -2.37
N TYR A 15 -7.47 15.78 -1.51
CA TYR A 15 -7.64 16.58 -0.30
C TYR A 15 -7.46 15.73 0.96
N ASN A 16 -6.84 16.30 1.99
CA ASN A 16 -6.90 15.72 3.34
C ASN A 16 -8.36 15.70 3.80
N TRP A 17 -8.83 14.58 4.33
CA TRP A 17 -10.09 14.52 5.06
C TRP A 17 -9.78 14.81 6.51
N ASN A 18 -10.12 16.01 6.96
CA ASN A 18 -9.89 16.42 8.34
C ASN A 18 -11.17 16.18 9.14
N ARG A 19 -11.06 15.36 10.19
CA ARG A 19 -12.16 15.09 11.11
C ARG A 19 -12.46 16.37 11.88
N THR A 20 -13.67 16.89 11.73
CA THR A 20 -14.10 18.13 12.40
C THR A 20 -14.83 17.87 13.70
N ASN A 21 -15.49 16.72 13.81
CA ASN A 21 -16.24 16.31 14.99
C ASN A 21 -16.31 14.78 15.07
N GLN A 22 -16.48 14.26 16.28
CA GLN A 22 -16.78 12.87 16.54
C GLN A 22 -17.55 12.76 17.84
N HIS A 23 -18.64 12.02 17.84
CA HIS A 23 -19.44 11.74 19.02
C HIS A 23 -19.95 10.31 18.96
N PHE A 24 -20.15 9.68 20.12
CA PHE A 24 -20.77 8.37 20.20
C PHE A 24 -21.51 8.19 21.53
N TYR A 25 -22.51 7.33 21.50
CA TYR A 25 -23.30 6.93 22.65
C TYR A 25 -23.35 5.40 22.68
N GLN A 26 -22.93 4.81 23.81
CA GLN A 26 -22.94 3.36 24.03
C GLN A 26 -22.24 2.56 22.92
N MET A 27 -21.05 3.02 22.50
CA MET A 27 -20.16 2.26 21.62
C MET A 27 -18.92 1.85 22.41
N ASN A 28 -18.51 0.58 22.32
CA ASN A 28 -17.26 0.08 22.90
C ASN A 28 -16.03 0.62 22.14
N LYS A 29 -16.16 0.79 20.81
CA LYS A 29 -15.13 1.39 19.94
C LYS A 29 -15.75 2.26 18.85
N TRP A 30 -15.33 3.52 18.84
CA TRP A 30 -15.69 4.52 17.82
C TRP A 30 -14.57 5.58 17.76
N GLU A 31 -13.43 5.24 17.17
CA GLU A 31 -12.25 6.12 17.13
C GLU A 31 -11.76 6.28 15.69
N PHE A 32 -12.19 7.37 15.05
CA PHE A 32 -11.84 7.71 13.68
C PHE A 32 -10.59 8.61 13.64
N PRO A 33 -9.70 8.47 12.64
CA PRO A 33 -8.48 9.25 12.55
C PRO A 33 -8.76 10.74 12.35
N ALA A 34 -7.93 11.60 12.96
CA ALA A 34 -8.06 13.06 12.84
C ALA A 34 -7.86 13.55 11.39
N THR A 35 -7.02 12.88 10.62
CA THR A 35 -6.79 13.15 9.21
C THR A 35 -6.67 11.84 8.44
N ILE A 36 -7.30 11.76 7.28
CA ILE A 36 -7.06 10.72 6.26
C ILE A 36 -6.49 11.41 5.03
N ARG A 37 -5.27 11.07 4.65
CA ARG A 37 -4.52 11.78 3.60
C ARG A 37 -4.90 11.28 2.20
N PRO A 38 -4.69 12.09 1.16
CA PRO A 38 -4.80 11.65 -0.23
C PRO A 38 -4.04 10.35 -0.49
N GLY A 39 -4.69 9.38 -1.14
CA GLY A 39 -4.13 8.06 -1.45
C GLY A 39 -4.08 7.08 -0.27
N GLU A 40 -4.55 7.48 0.91
CA GLU A 40 -4.57 6.63 2.11
C GLU A 40 -5.86 5.79 2.18
N SER A 41 -5.71 4.54 2.64
CA SER A 41 -6.82 3.69 3.04
C SER A 41 -6.67 3.38 4.53
N VAL A 42 -7.68 3.70 5.33
CA VAL A 42 -7.67 3.46 6.78
C VAL A 42 -8.79 2.51 7.17
N SER A 43 -8.47 1.46 7.89
CA SER A 43 -9.48 0.58 8.51
C SER A 43 -9.72 0.99 9.96
N VAL A 44 -10.95 1.38 10.26
CA VAL A 44 -11.40 1.75 11.59
C VAL A 44 -12.19 0.59 12.17
N TYR A 45 -11.78 0.13 13.35
CA TYR A 45 -12.53 -0.87 14.11
C TYR A 45 -13.69 -0.20 14.83
N VAL A 46 -14.88 -0.79 14.69
CA VAL A 46 -16.13 -0.35 15.31
C VAL A 46 -16.65 -1.48 16.18
N GLU A 47 -17.08 -1.17 17.39
CA GLU A 47 -17.64 -2.16 18.32
C GLU A 47 -18.82 -1.57 19.08
N TRP A 48 -19.96 -2.25 19.00
CA TRP A 48 -21.21 -1.88 19.67
C TRP A 48 -21.20 -2.32 21.15
N ASP A 49 -21.88 -1.61 22.06
CA ASP A 49 -21.90 -1.94 23.50
C ASP A 49 -22.88 -3.09 23.78
N GLN A 50 -22.33 -4.32 23.84
CA GLN A 50 -23.13 -5.51 24.16
C GLN A 50 -22.84 -6.04 25.57
N GLY A 51 -23.91 -6.34 26.32
CA GLY A 51 -23.85 -7.01 27.63
C GLY A 51 -25.23 -7.39 28.17
N VAL A 52 -25.28 -8.31 29.14
CA VAL A 52 -26.52 -8.67 29.85
C VAL A 52 -27.07 -7.43 30.56
N GLY A 53 -28.29 -7.01 30.20
CA GLY A 53 -28.93 -5.82 30.77
C GLY A 53 -28.62 -4.50 30.06
N LYS A 54 -27.90 -4.52 28.92
CA LYS A 54 -27.65 -3.34 28.08
C LYS A 54 -28.78 -3.15 27.06
N ASN A 55 -29.23 -1.91 26.89
CA ASN A 55 -30.12 -1.55 25.79
C ASN A 55 -29.25 -1.26 24.56
N VAL A 56 -29.27 -2.14 23.57
CA VAL A 56 -28.49 -2.01 22.33
C VAL A 56 -29.24 -1.21 21.25
N SER A 57 -30.48 -0.81 21.51
CA SER A 57 -31.32 -0.16 20.50
C SER A 57 -31.03 1.33 20.33
N ASP A 58 -30.25 1.94 21.23
CA ASP A 58 -29.87 3.35 21.22
C ASP A 58 -28.38 3.59 20.95
N ASP A 59 -27.56 2.54 20.77
CA ASP A 59 -26.17 2.68 20.33
C ASP A 59 -26.08 3.51 19.04
N ALA A 60 -25.22 4.54 19.07
CA ALA A 60 -25.06 5.47 17.96
C ALA A 60 -23.65 6.08 17.92
N GLY A 61 -23.20 6.43 16.74
CA GLY A 61 -21.91 7.08 16.51
C GLY A 61 -21.96 8.02 15.32
N GLU A 62 -21.17 9.09 15.37
CA GLU A 62 -20.94 9.99 14.26
C GLU A 62 -19.47 10.42 14.18
N ALA A 63 -18.96 10.58 12.97
CA ALA A 63 -17.65 11.16 12.67
C ALA A 63 -17.77 12.05 11.43
N ASP A 64 -17.56 13.35 11.61
CA ASP A 64 -17.68 14.35 10.55
C ASP A 64 -16.32 14.63 9.93
N TYR A 65 -16.26 14.65 8.60
CA TYR A 65 -15.06 14.96 7.83
C TYR A 65 -15.28 16.13 6.87
N LYS A 66 -14.32 17.05 6.84
CA LYS A 66 -14.21 18.12 5.85
C LYS A 66 -13.00 17.90 4.96
N LEU A 67 -13.18 18.07 3.65
CA LEU A 67 -12.09 18.00 2.67
C LEU A 67 -11.34 19.33 2.67
N ALA A 68 -10.06 19.29 3.03
CA ALA A 68 -9.21 20.46 3.21
C ALA A 68 -9.17 21.35 1.96
N GLY A 69 -9.31 22.67 2.13
CA GLY A 69 -9.32 23.63 1.03
C GLY A 69 -10.61 23.67 0.20
N THR A 70 -11.65 22.91 0.60
CA THR A 70 -12.95 22.88 -0.08
C THR A 70 -14.08 23.19 0.90
N ASN A 71 -15.29 23.36 0.38
CA ASN A 71 -16.50 23.37 1.23
C ASN A 71 -17.06 21.96 1.45
N SER A 72 -16.50 20.94 0.80
CA SER A 72 -17.07 19.60 0.80
C SER A 72 -16.90 18.87 2.13
N SER A 73 -17.98 18.24 2.60
CA SER A 73 -18.00 17.47 3.86
C SER A 73 -18.97 16.29 3.79
N PHE A 74 -18.69 15.27 4.60
CA PHE A 74 -19.55 14.11 4.80
C PHE A 74 -19.48 13.64 6.26
N GLN A 75 -20.46 12.87 6.70
CA GLN A 75 -20.50 12.24 8.03
C GLN A 75 -20.54 10.72 7.88
N ILE A 76 -19.74 10.01 8.66
CA ILE A 76 -19.93 8.57 8.91
C ILE A 76 -20.85 8.43 10.11
N SER A 77 -21.90 7.63 10.01
CA SER A 77 -22.89 7.44 11.06
C SER A 77 -23.11 5.97 11.37
N ALA A 78 -23.31 5.65 12.64
CA ALA A 78 -23.70 4.35 13.17
C ALA A 78 -25.02 4.46 13.91
N SER A 79 -25.90 3.47 13.73
CA SER A 79 -27.15 3.34 14.48
C SER A 79 -27.51 1.86 14.67
N ALA A 80 -27.94 1.50 15.88
CA ALA A 80 -28.46 0.16 16.19
C ALA A 80 -30.00 0.10 16.35
N ARG A 81 -30.70 1.24 16.17
CA ARG A 81 -32.17 1.37 16.36
C ARG A 81 -33.02 0.37 15.61
N SER A 82 -32.56 -0.11 14.46
CA SER A 82 -33.29 -1.07 13.63
C SER A 82 -32.36 -2.19 13.16
N GLY A 83 -31.44 -2.58 14.04
CA GLY A 83 -30.28 -3.41 13.72
C GLY A 83 -29.03 -2.57 13.47
N PHE A 84 -27.86 -3.19 13.63
CA PHE A 84 -26.57 -2.55 13.44
C PHE A 84 -26.40 -2.09 11.99
N ASP A 85 -26.11 -0.80 11.80
CA ASP A 85 -26.00 -0.21 10.47
C ASP A 85 -24.95 0.90 10.47
N LEU A 86 -24.10 0.92 9.44
CA LEU A 86 -23.24 2.06 9.12
C LEU A 86 -23.76 2.77 7.88
N ARG A 87 -23.64 4.10 7.89
CA ARG A 87 -24.08 4.98 6.80
C ARG A 87 -23.07 6.09 6.55
N VAL A 88 -23.16 6.66 5.36
CA VAL A 88 -22.52 7.94 5.02
C VAL A 88 -23.59 8.96 4.69
N LEU A 89 -23.52 10.13 5.31
CA LEU A 89 -24.34 11.29 4.98
C LEU A 89 -23.52 12.28 4.17
N PHE A 90 -24.01 12.64 2.98
CA PHE A 90 -23.35 13.56 2.06
C PHE A 90 -23.70 15.03 2.40
N THR A 91 -23.28 15.52 3.57
CA THR A 91 -23.75 16.81 4.14
C THR A 91 -23.49 18.01 3.24
N ASN A 92 -22.27 18.19 2.74
CA ASN A 92 -21.93 19.22 1.76
C ASN A 92 -21.11 18.67 0.59
N LEU A 93 -21.32 17.40 0.26
CA LEU A 93 -20.61 16.68 -0.78
C LEU A 93 -21.59 16.23 -1.85
N VAL A 94 -21.22 16.36 -3.12
CA VAL A 94 -21.99 15.84 -4.26
C VAL A 94 -21.09 14.91 -5.04
N THR A 95 -21.59 13.72 -5.35
CA THR A 95 -20.87 12.74 -6.18
C THR A 95 -21.83 12.16 -7.21
N SER A 96 -21.31 11.60 -8.29
CA SER A 96 -22.11 10.81 -9.21
C SER A 96 -22.77 9.65 -8.45
N GLY A 97 -24.10 9.63 -8.40
CA GLY A 97 -24.89 8.62 -7.67
C GLY A 97 -25.28 9.00 -6.23
N ASN A 98 -24.70 10.04 -5.63
CA ASN A 98 -25.04 10.49 -4.27
C ASN A 98 -25.22 12.03 -4.21
N PRO A 99 -26.47 12.52 -4.26
CA PRO A 99 -26.78 13.95 -4.14
C PRO A 99 -26.40 14.52 -2.76
N LYS A 100 -26.29 15.85 -2.69
CA LYS A 100 -26.15 16.57 -1.41
C LYS A 100 -27.30 16.21 -0.46
N ASN A 101 -27.00 16.04 0.81
CA ASN A 101 -27.90 15.64 1.89
C ASN A 101 -28.52 14.24 1.73
N SER A 102 -28.03 13.42 0.79
CA SER A 102 -28.43 12.02 0.70
C SER A 102 -27.71 11.16 1.75
N SER A 103 -28.25 9.97 1.99
CA SER A 103 -27.65 8.94 2.85
C SER A 103 -27.35 7.70 2.03
N LEU A 104 -26.12 7.22 2.10
CA LEU A 104 -25.70 5.93 1.59
C LEU A 104 -25.63 4.94 2.74
N ARG A 105 -26.36 3.83 2.61
CA ARG A 105 -26.28 2.72 3.55
C ARG A 105 -25.10 1.81 3.19
N LEU A 106 -24.14 1.67 4.11
CA LEU A 106 -23.03 0.73 3.99
C LEU A 106 -23.40 -0.66 4.52
N GLY A 107 -24.33 -0.71 5.47
CA GLY A 107 -24.67 -1.94 6.19
C GLY A 107 -23.74 -2.21 7.36
N TRP A 108 -23.84 -3.42 7.92
CA TRP A 108 -22.95 -3.88 8.98
C TRP A 108 -22.60 -5.35 8.76
N ARG A 109 -21.36 -5.71 9.07
CA ARG A 109 -20.87 -7.08 8.98
C ARG A 109 -20.02 -7.42 10.20
N HIS A 110 -20.56 -8.26 11.08
CA HIS A 110 -19.83 -8.75 12.25
C HIS A 110 -18.58 -9.53 11.80
N ASP A 111 -17.44 -9.24 12.45
CA ASP A 111 -16.10 -9.76 12.15
C ASP A 111 -15.66 -9.56 10.69
N GLY A 112 -16.38 -8.69 9.97
CA GLY A 112 -16.15 -8.40 8.57
C GLY A 112 -15.79 -6.95 8.33
N ASN A 113 -15.98 -6.53 7.09
CA ASN A 113 -15.59 -5.20 6.65
C ASN A 113 -16.64 -4.61 5.69
N VAL A 114 -17.02 -3.36 5.93
CA VAL A 114 -17.72 -2.51 4.96
C VAL A 114 -16.77 -1.42 4.45
N ASN A 115 -17.07 -0.82 3.30
CA ASN A 115 -16.18 0.15 2.66
C ASN A 115 -16.89 1.48 2.42
N PHE A 116 -16.16 2.58 2.53
CA PHE A 116 -16.53 3.85 1.93
C PHE A 116 -15.35 4.38 1.13
N ILE A 117 -15.57 4.55 -0.16
CA ILE A 117 -14.58 5.06 -1.09
C ILE A 117 -15.07 6.41 -1.60
N LEU A 118 -14.21 7.44 -1.55
CA LEU A 118 -14.47 8.73 -2.17
C LEU A 118 -13.23 9.18 -2.94
N SER A 119 -13.42 9.63 -4.18
CA SER A 119 -12.33 9.98 -5.09
C SER A 119 -12.62 11.15 -6.01
N GLY A 120 -11.57 11.71 -6.61
CA GLY A 120 -11.69 12.86 -7.52
C GLY A 120 -11.50 14.20 -6.82
N GLU A 121 -12.20 15.22 -7.31
CA GLU A 121 -12.02 16.60 -6.87
C GLU A 121 -13.33 17.39 -6.83
N GLU A 122 -13.31 18.58 -6.22
CA GLU A 122 -14.50 19.42 -6.06
C GLU A 122 -15.17 19.71 -7.41
N GLY A 123 -16.48 19.46 -7.48
CA GLY A 123 -17.27 19.55 -8.71
C GLY A 123 -17.31 18.26 -9.55
N ALA A 124 -16.48 17.27 -9.27
CA ALA A 124 -16.43 16.02 -10.05
C ALA A 124 -15.96 14.82 -9.21
N PHE A 125 -16.52 14.64 -8.02
CA PHE A 125 -16.25 13.51 -7.16
C PHE A 125 -16.96 12.22 -7.61
N SER A 126 -16.33 11.08 -7.35
CA SER A 126 -16.91 9.75 -7.47
C SER A 126 -16.84 9.05 -6.11
N SER A 127 -17.87 8.28 -5.74
CA SER A 127 -17.96 7.63 -4.42
C SER A 127 -18.47 6.19 -4.55
N SER A 128 -18.43 5.42 -3.45
CA SER A 128 -19.31 4.26 -3.25
C SER A 128 -20.73 4.59 -3.70
N ASN A 129 -21.43 3.60 -4.25
CA ASN A 129 -22.66 3.78 -5.04
C ASN A 129 -22.46 4.66 -6.31
N PRO A 130 -21.50 4.33 -7.19
CA PRO A 130 -21.37 4.99 -8.49
C PRO A 130 -22.56 4.62 -9.41
N PRO A 131 -22.85 5.42 -10.45
CA PRO A 131 -23.83 5.08 -11.46
C PRO A 131 -23.48 3.76 -12.18
N THR A 132 -24.49 3.07 -12.72
CA THR A 132 -24.29 1.87 -13.53
C THR A 132 -23.49 2.18 -14.80
N SER A 133 -23.71 3.33 -15.42
CA SER A 133 -23.01 3.86 -16.61
C SER A 133 -21.75 4.67 -16.26
N TRP A 134 -20.95 4.19 -15.31
CA TRP A 134 -19.85 4.97 -14.76
C TRP A 134 -18.78 5.40 -15.78
N MET A 135 -18.50 4.64 -16.85
CA MET A 135 -17.54 5.06 -17.87
C MET A 135 -18.12 6.20 -18.72
N GLN A 136 -19.37 6.05 -19.14
CA GLN A 136 -20.10 7.03 -19.95
C GLN A 136 -20.26 8.36 -19.20
N ASP A 137 -20.68 8.29 -17.94
CA ASP A 137 -20.90 9.45 -17.07
C ASP A 137 -19.59 10.20 -16.76
N ASN A 138 -18.45 9.50 -16.88
CA ASN A 138 -17.11 10.08 -16.66
C ASN A 138 -16.31 10.26 -17.96
N LEU A 139 -16.96 10.24 -19.14
CA LEU A 139 -16.25 10.37 -20.43
C LEU A 139 -15.41 11.64 -20.55
N GLY A 140 -15.85 12.76 -19.95
CA GLY A 140 -15.07 14.00 -19.94
C GLY A 140 -13.69 13.85 -19.28
N ARG A 141 -13.55 12.90 -18.36
CA ARG A 141 -12.31 12.61 -17.62
C ARG A 141 -11.56 11.39 -18.14
N LEU A 142 -12.30 10.35 -18.51
CA LEU A 142 -11.74 9.04 -18.88
C LEU A 142 -11.59 8.89 -20.40
N GLY A 143 -12.39 9.59 -21.19
CA GLY A 143 -12.58 9.32 -22.61
C GLY A 143 -11.31 9.41 -23.46
N GLN A 144 -10.43 10.37 -23.16
CA GLN A 144 -9.17 10.57 -23.90
C GLN A 144 -8.06 9.62 -23.47
N ARG A 145 -8.28 8.81 -22.43
CA ARG A 145 -7.32 7.82 -21.94
C ARG A 145 -7.44 6.55 -22.74
N THR A 146 -6.31 5.91 -22.99
CA THR A 146 -6.26 4.56 -23.55
C THR A 146 -6.74 3.52 -22.54
N LEU A 147 -7.09 2.30 -22.97
CA LEU A 147 -7.41 1.24 -21.99
C LEU A 147 -6.22 0.89 -21.10
N ARG A 148 -4.98 1.02 -21.61
CA ARG A 148 -3.75 0.96 -20.80
C ARG A 148 -3.74 2.03 -19.71
N GLU A 149 -4.42 3.15 -19.90
CA GLU A 149 -4.51 4.22 -18.90
C GLU A 149 -5.80 4.16 -18.06
N LEU A 150 -6.52 3.05 -18.08
CA LEU A 150 -7.75 2.87 -17.30
C LEU A 150 -7.65 1.65 -16.39
N CYS A 151 -8.22 1.81 -15.19
CA CYS A 151 -8.56 0.75 -14.27
C CYS A 151 -10.06 0.46 -14.37
N MET A 152 -10.46 -0.80 -14.45
CA MET A 152 -11.85 -1.24 -14.46
C MET A 152 -12.04 -2.51 -13.63
N PRO A 153 -13.23 -2.77 -13.07
CA PRO A 153 -13.50 -4.03 -12.39
C PRO A 153 -13.59 -5.21 -13.36
N GLY A 154 -13.05 -6.35 -12.94
CA GLY A 154 -13.05 -7.61 -13.66
C GLY A 154 -13.53 -8.78 -12.79
N SER A 155 -14.17 -9.75 -13.43
CA SER A 155 -14.77 -10.93 -12.78
C SER A 155 -14.05 -12.21 -13.20
N HIS A 156 -13.54 -12.94 -12.20
CA HIS A 156 -12.93 -14.26 -12.37
C HIS A 156 -14.00 -15.34 -12.46
N ASP A 157 -13.83 -16.26 -13.42
CA ASP A 157 -14.77 -17.35 -13.71
C ASP A 157 -16.22 -16.85 -13.78
N ALA A 158 -16.41 -15.79 -14.53
CA ALA A 158 -17.68 -15.10 -14.63
C ALA A 158 -18.78 -16.04 -15.15
N GLY A 159 -19.98 -15.89 -14.59
CA GLY A 159 -21.11 -16.80 -14.83
C GLY A 159 -21.13 -18.03 -13.91
N MET A 160 -20.11 -18.24 -13.05
CA MET A 160 -20.12 -19.27 -12.00
C MET A 160 -20.77 -18.78 -10.70
N SER A 161 -22.00 -18.27 -10.80
CA SER A 161 -22.90 -17.95 -9.68
C SER A 161 -24.08 -18.91 -9.54
N VAL A 162 -24.22 -19.81 -10.51
CA VAL A 162 -25.25 -20.85 -10.54
C VAL A 162 -24.56 -22.20 -10.72
N TYR A 163 -25.04 -23.22 -10.02
CA TYR A 163 -24.62 -24.61 -10.24
C TYR A 163 -25.72 -25.32 -11.03
N THR A 164 -25.46 -25.72 -12.28
CA THR A 164 -26.48 -26.40 -13.11
C THR A 164 -26.24 -27.90 -13.22
N SER A 165 -25.00 -28.31 -13.45
CA SER A 165 -24.58 -29.71 -13.58
C SER A 165 -23.08 -29.81 -13.29
N GLY A 166 -22.57 -30.97 -12.91
CA GLY A 166 -21.14 -31.13 -12.60
C GLY A 166 -20.72 -32.57 -12.43
N THR A 167 -19.42 -32.78 -12.28
CA THR A 167 -18.81 -34.10 -12.08
C THR A 167 -19.02 -34.60 -10.66
N ALA A 168 -18.63 -35.85 -10.38
CA ALA A 168 -18.55 -36.34 -9.00
C ALA A 168 -17.70 -35.40 -8.14
N PHE A 169 -18.14 -35.19 -6.89
CA PHE A 169 -17.51 -34.28 -5.91
C PHE A 169 -17.48 -32.79 -6.28
N ALA A 170 -18.08 -32.38 -7.41
CA ALA A 170 -18.37 -30.98 -7.65
C ALA A 170 -19.51 -30.52 -6.74
N SER A 171 -19.40 -29.31 -6.22
CA SER A 171 -20.42 -28.69 -5.37
C SER A 171 -20.30 -27.19 -5.41
N ALA A 172 -21.34 -26.48 -4.96
CA ALA A 172 -21.30 -25.02 -4.92
C ALA A 172 -20.05 -24.46 -4.20
N CYS A 173 -19.56 -25.18 -3.19
CA CYS A 173 -18.42 -24.79 -2.37
C CYS A 173 -17.07 -24.70 -3.12
N ASN A 174 -16.86 -25.57 -4.11
CA ASN A 174 -15.60 -25.66 -4.88
C ASN A 174 -15.77 -25.25 -6.35
N THR A 175 -16.96 -24.80 -6.76
CA THR A 175 -17.21 -24.39 -8.13
C THR A 175 -17.84 -23.00 -8.30
N LEU A 176 -18.54 -22.45 -7.30
CA LEU A 176 -19.06 -21.09 -7.42
C LEU A 176 -17.98 -20.08 -7.04
N THR A 177 -17.61 -19.26 -8.02
CA THR A 177 -16.63 -18.19 -7.85
C THR A 177 -17.29 -16.82 -7.70
N GLN A 178 -18.55 -16.68 -8.14
CA GLN A 178 -19.30 -15.44 -8.09
C GLN A 178 -20.61 -15.59 -7.31
N ARG A 179 -21.08 -14.48 -6.74
CA ARG A 179 -22.36 -14.43 -6.00
C ARG A 179 -23.55 -14.15 -6.90
N GLU A 180 -23.30 -13.46 -8.00
CA GLU A 180 -24.33 -12.86 -8.84
C GLU A 180 -24.11 -13.20 -10.32
N GLY A 181 -25.17 -13.22 -11.12
CA GLY A 181 -25.09 -13.42 -12.58
C GLY A 181 -24.47 -12.25 -13.32
N ILE A 182 -24.19 -12.43 -14.62
CA ILE A 182 -23.53 -11.41 -15.45
C ILE A 182 -24.26 -10.06 -15.44
N LEU A 183 -25.59 -10.04 -15.61
CA LEU A 183 -26.35 -8.79 -15.60
C LEU A 183 -26.12 -7.97 -14.31
N LYS A 184 -26.14 -8.62 -13.15
CA LYS A 184 -25.97 -7.93 -11.87
C LYS A 184 -24.52 -7.47 -11.66
N GLN A 185 -23.54 -8.24 -12.13
CA GLN A 185 -22.14 -7.82 -12.14
C GLN A 185 -21.89 -6.61 -13.07
N LEU A 186 -22.54 -6.56 -14.24
CA LEU A 186 -22.54 -5.38 -15.12
C LEU A 186 -23.12 -4.15 -14.40
N GLN A 187 -24.23 -4.31 -13.68
CA GLN A 187 -24.82 -3.26 -12.85
C GLN A 187 -23.93 -2.81 -11.69
N PHE A 188 -23.12 -3.70 -11.12
CA PHE A 188 -22.08 -3.33 -10.16
C PHE A 188 -20.90 -2.59 -10.80
N GLY A 189 -20.80 -2.58 -12.13
CA GLY A 189 -19.82 -1.82 -12.91
C GLY A 189 -18.66 -2.66 -13.46
N VAL A 190 -18.76 -3.99 -13.42
CA VAL A 190 -17.79 -4.90 -14.06
C VAL A 190 -17.79 -4.70 -15.57
N ARG A 191 -16.60 -4.65 -16.18
CA ARG A 191 -16.41 -4.47 -17.63
C ARG A 191 -15.48 -5.49 -18.26
N TYR A 192 -14.83 -6.32 -17.47
CA TYR A 192 -13.94 -7.39 -17.94
C TYR A 192 -14.41 -8.72 -17.34
N PHE A 193 -14.78 -9.69 -18.19
CA PHE A 193 -15.31 -10.97 -17.74
C PHE A 193 -14.44 -12.10 -18.28
N ASP A 194 -13.89 -12.94 -17.39
CA ASP A 194 -13.33 -14.24 -17.80
C ASP A 194 -14.45 -15.26 -17.91
N ILE A 195 -14.79 -15.60 -19.14
CA ILE A 195 -15.85 -16.54 -19.49
C ILE A 195 -15.16 -17.81 -19.95
N ARG A 196 -15.40 -18.92 -19.24
CA ARG A 196 -14.81 -20.23 -19.54
C ARG A 196 -15.81 -21.14 -20.22
N PRO A 197 -15.85 -21.26 -21.56
CA PRO A 197 -16.96 -21.90 -22.26
C PRO A 197 -16.94 -23.42 -22.10
N VAL A 198 -18.09 -24.01 -21.81
CA VAL A 198 -18.27 -25.46 -21.69
C VAL A 198 -19.38 -25.94 -22.61
N LEU A 199 -19.09 -26.92 -23.46
CA LEU A 199 -20.09 -27.60 -24.29
C LEU A 199 -20.63 -28.81 -23.51
N SER A 200 -21.91 -28.73 -23.13
CA SER A 200 -22.60 -29.77 -22.37
C SER A 200 -24.05 -29.92 -22.83
N GLY A 201 -24.49 -31.14 -23.08
CA GLY A 201 -25.81 -31.46 -23.62
C GLY A 201 -26.08 -30.78 -24.97
N GLY A 202 -25.05 -30.56 -25.79
CA GLY A 202 -25.11 -29.84 -27.05
C GLY A 202 -25.27 -28.32 -26.93
N LYS A 203 -25.25 -27.76 -25.72
CA LYS A 203 -25.40 -26.32 -25.41
C LYS A 203 -24.15 -25.75 -24.76
N PHE A 204 -23.97 -24.43 -24.86
CA PHE A 204 -22.82 -23.73 -24.28
C PHE A 204 -23.15 -23.08 -22.94
N TYR A 205 -22.30 -23.31 -21.95
CA TYR A 205 -22.34 -22.76 -20.59
C TYR A 205 -21.01 -22.11 -20.24
N THR A 206 -20.92 -21.42 -19.11
CA THR A 206 -19.65 -21.21 -18.42
C THR A 206 -19.31 -22.46 -17.59
N GLY A 207 -18.05 -22.61 -17.17
CA GLY A 207 -17.67 -23.68 -16.26
C GLY A 207 -16.42 -23.38 -15.44
N HIS A 208 -16.37 -23.94 -14.24
CA HIS A 208 -15.16 -24.00 -13.43
C HIS A 208 -14.76 -25.46 -13.31
N TYR A 209 -13.74 -25.86 -14.08
CA TYR A 209 -13.23 -27.23 -14.15
C TYR A 209 -11.72 -27.24 -13.95
N GLY A 210 -11.26 -28.07 -13.02
CA GLY A 210 -9.84 -28.39 -12.82
C GLY A 210 -9.55 -29.85 -13.14
N LYS A 211 -8.37 -30.15 -13.67
CA LYS A 211 -7.89 -31.53 -13.75
C LYS A 211 -7.44 -31.99 -12.36
N ILE A 212 -7.97 -33.13 -11.91
CA ILE A 212 -7.42 -33.86 -10.76
C ILE A 212 -6.48 -34.94 -11.28
N ALA A 213 -5.17 -34.68 -11.15
CA ALA A 213 -4.11 -35.51 -11.72
C ALA A 213 -4.33 -35.77 -13.23
N ASP A 214 -3.68 -36.79 -13.79
CA ASP A 214 -3.91 -37.23 -15.18
C ASP A 214 -5.14 -38.16 -15.31
N VAL A 215 -6.03 -38.16 -14.32
CA VAL A 215 -7.08 -39.19 -14.18
C VAL A 215 -8.47 -38.66 -14.52
N SER A 216 -8.85 -37.44 -14.11
CA SER A 216 -10.21 -36.93 -14.40
C SER A 216 -10.33 -35.41 -14.24
N TYR A 217 -11.39 -34.83 -14.81
CA TYR A 217 -11.81 -33.47 -14.49
C TYR A 217 -12.77 -33.44 -13.29
N GLN A 218 -12.64 -32.38 -12.48
CA GLN A 218 -13.62 -32.01 -11.45
C GLN A 218 -14.12 -30.59 -11.70
N GLY A 219 -15.43 -30.41 -11.74
CA GLY A 219 -16.01 -29.09 -11.95
C GLY A 219 -17.50 -29.09 -12.20
N SER A 220 -18.04 -27.90 -12.45
CA SER A 220 -19.45 -27.72 -12.77
C SER A 220 -19.69 -26.65 -13.83
N ASN A 221 -20.85 -26.75 -14.46
CA ASN A 221 -21.41 -25.76 -15.37
C ASN A 221 -22.10 -24.64 -14.61
N GLY A 222 -21.94 -23.42 -15.14
CA GLY A 222 -22.55 -22.19 -14.67
C GLY A 222 -23.69 -21.69 -15.54
N GLN A 223 -23.77 -20.37 -15.68
CA GLN A 223 -24.74 -19.67 -16.52
C GLN A 223 -24.59 -20.06 -18.00
N SER A 224 -25.72 -20.18 -18.73
CA SER A 224 -25.67 -20.47 -20.17
C SER A 224 -25.12 -19.28 -20.95
N ILE A 225 -24.33 -19.53 -22.01
CA ILE A 225 -23.81 -18.46 -22.88
C ILE A 225 -24.96 -17.68 -23.53
N GLU A 226 -26.09 -18.34 -23.84
CA GLU A 226 -27.31 -17.69 -24.33
C GLU A 226 -27.84 -16.64 -23.34
N SER A 227 -27.90 -16.98 -22.05
CA SER A 227 -28.32 -16.04 -21.01
C SER A 227 -27.32 -14.90 -20.85
N ILE A 228 -26.02 -15.16 -20.96
CA ILE A 228 -24.97 -14.13 -20.89
C ILE A 228 -25.11 -13.12 -22.04
N ILE A 229 -25.39 -13.60 -23.26
CA ILE A 229 -25.66 -12.73 -24.41
C ILE A 229 -26.88 -11.85 -24.13
N SER A 230 -27.97 -12.44 -23.62
CA SER A 230 -29.17 -11.68 -23.24
C SER A 230 -28.87 -10.62 -22.19
N ASP A 231 -28.09 -10.95 -21.16
CA ASP A 231 -27.69 -10.02 -20.10
C ASP A 231 -26.87 -8.84 -20.64
N VAL A 232 -25.86 -9.12 -21.47
CA VAL A 232 -25.01 -8.09 -22.09
C VAL A 232 -25.82 -7.20 -23.04
N ASN A 233 -26.71 -7.80 -23.83
CA ASN A 233 -27.58 -7.05 -24.75
C ASN A 233 -28.56 -6.16 -24.00
N ALA A 234 -29.20 -6.67 -22.94
CA ALA A 234 -30.12 -5.91 -22.11
C ALA A 234 -29.41 -4.73 -21.43
N TYR A 235 -28.22 -4.97 -20.87
CA TYR A 235 -27.43 -3.95 -20.23
C TYR A 235 -26.96 -2.86 -21.22
N THR A 236 -26.38 -3.24 -22.36
CA THR A 236 -25.85 -2.28 -23.34
C THR A 236 -26.95 -1.53 -24.12
N ALA A 237 -28.19 -2.01 -24.05
CA ALA A 237 -29.35 -1.28 -24.54
C ALA A 237 -29.64 -0.03 -23.69
N SER A 238 -29.50 -0.10 -22.35
CA SER A 238 -29.66 1.05 -21.45
C SER A 238 -28.35 1.84 -21.26
N ASP A 239 -27.26 1.15 -20.95
CA ASP A 239 -26.00 1.72 -20.51
C ASP A 239 -24.96 1.64 -21.65
N LYS A 240 -24.48 2.80 -22.12
CA LYS A 240 -23.56 2.91 -23.28
C LYS A 240 -22.11 2.68 -22.88
N GLU A 241 -21.82 1.46 -22.48
CA GLU A 241 -20.56 1.07 -21.84
C GLU A 241 -19.71 0.11 -22.70
N LEU A 242 -18.43 -0.03 -22.33
CA LEU A 242 -17.50 -0.98 -22.94
C LEU A 242 -17.52 -2.29 -22.17
N VAL A 243 -17.93 -3.39 -22.80
CA VAL A 243 -17.89 -4.74 -22.20
C VAL A 243 -16.83 -5.58 -22.90
N VAL A 244 -15.91 -6.16 -22.13
CA VAL A 244 -14.88 -7.08 -22.61
C VAL A 244 -15.18 -8.49 -22.09
N LEU A 245 -15.44 -9.41 -23.01
CA LEU A 245 -15.64 -10.84 -22.73
C LEU A 245 -14.38 -11.59 -23.16
N CYS A 246 -13.64 -12.15 -22.22
CA CYS A 246 -12.46 -12.97 -22.49
C CYS A 246 -12.86 -14.45 -22.42
N LEU A 247 -12.73 -15.15 -23.54
CA LEU A 247 -13.03 -16.57 -23.66
C LEU A 247 -11.74 -17.36 -23.53
N SER A 248 -11.64 -18.18 -22.49
CA SER A 248 -10.47 -19.02 -22.22
C SER A 248 -10.90 -20.38 -21.66
N HIS A 249 -9.98 -21.33 -21.51
CA HIS A 249 -10.24 -22.61 -20.81
C HIS A 249 -11.48 -23.38 -21.33
N ASP A 250 -11.70 -23.35 -22.64
CA ASP A 250 -12.80 -24.06 -23.29
C ASP A 250 -12.76 -25.58 -23.04
N LEU A 251 -13.92 -26.19 -22.76
CA LEU A 251 -14.01 -27.60 -22.44
C LEU A 251 -15.27 -28.26 -23.00
N ASN A 252 -15.11 -29.32 -23.79
CA ASN A 252 -16.21 -30.17 -24.23
C ASN A 252 -16.41 -31.33 -23.25
N THR A 253 -17.58 -31.38 -22.61
CA THR A 253 -17.98 -32.45 -21.68
C THR A 253 -18.87 -33.51 -22.32
N ASP A 254 -19.29 -33.32 -23.57
CA ASP A 254 -20.15 -34.24 -24.33
C ASP A 254 -19.37 -35.41 -24.96
N VAL A 255 -18.07 -35.52 -24.67
CA VAL A 255 -17.15 -36.44 -25.34
C VAL A 255 -16.41 -37.34 -24.35
N GLY A 256 -16.15 -38.57 -24.79
CA GLY A 256 -15.42 -39.60 -24.06
C GLY A 256 -16.16 -40.16 -22.83
N GLY A 257 -15.83 -41.38 -22.41
CA GLY A 257 -16.57 -42.16 -21.39
C GLY A 257 -16.50 -41.61 -19.96
N GLY A 258 -17.06 -40.42 -19.71
CA GLY A 258 -17.07 -39.73 -18.42
C GLY A 258 -16.04 -38.59 -18.32
N SER A 259 -15.81 -38.05 -17.11
CA SER A 259 -14.94 -36.88 -16.88
C SER A 259 -13.46 -37.08 -17.23
N VAL A 260 -13.05 -38.30 -17.60
CA VAL A 260 -11.71 -38.63 -18.10
C VAL A 260 -11.55 -38.26 -19.58
N GLY A 261 -12.67 -38.19 -20.32
CA GLY A 261 -12.69 -37.98 -21.76
C GLY A 261 -12.85 -36.53 -22.22
N PHE A 262 -13.00 -35.60 -21.29
CA PHE A 262 -13.19 -34.19 -21.61
C PHE A 262 -11.95 -33.62 -22.30
N ARG A 263 -12.17 -32.73 -23.26
CA ARG A 263 -11.09 -32.11 -24.06
C ARG A 263 -11.43 -30.67 -24.43
N PRO A 264 -10.43 -29.85 -24.80
CA PRO A 264 -10.66 -28.56 -25.44
C PRO A 264 -11.58 -28.66 -26.67
N PHE A 265 -12.19 -27.53 -27.04
CA PHE A 265 -12.97 -27.44 -28.26
C PHE A 265 -12.09 -27.62 -29.50
N ASN A 266 -12.67 -28.26 -30.51
CA ASN A 266 -12.13 -28.23 -31.86
C ASN A 266 -12.61 -26.99 -32.63
N GLN A 267 -12.18 -26.84 -33.89
CA GLN A 267 -12.54 -25.68 -34.71
C GLN A 267 -14.05 -25.57 -34.97
N ASP A 268 -14.76 -26.68 -35.17
CA ASP A 268 -16.20 -26.65 -35.46
C ASP A 268 -17.02 -26.23 -34.23
N GLU A 269 -16.60 -26.67 -33.05
CA GLU A 269 -17.20 -26.29 -31.77
C GLU A 269 -16.97 -24.80 -31.48
N TRP A 270 -15.76 -24.29 -31.74
CA TRP A 270 -15.48 -22.84 -31.70
C TRP A 270 -16.31 -22.05 -32.71
N ASN A 271 -16.43 -22.53 -33.96
CA ASN A 271 -17.25 -21.87 -34.98
C ASN A 271 -18.73 -21.79 -34.58
N ARG A 272 -19.26 -22.85 -33.95
CA ARG A 272 -20.62 -22.84 -33.38
C ARG A 272 -20.77 -21.81 -32.27
N LEU A 273 -19.78 -21.71 -31.37
CA LEU A 273 -19.80 -20.72 -30.31
C LEU A 273 -19.72 -19.29 -30.87
N PHE A 274 -18.87 -19.03 -31.88
CA PHE A 274 -18.81 -17.74 -32.57
C PHE A 274 -20.13 -17.39 -33.24
N ALA A 275 -20.79 -18.35 -33.89
CA ALA A 275 -22.10 -18.15 -34.50
C ALA A 275 -23.15 -17.73 -33.46
N GLN A 276 -23.13 -18.33 -32.26
CA GLN A 276 -24.00 -17.92 -31.16
C GLN A 276 -23.66 -16.53 -30.65
N LEU A 277 -22.38 -16.25 -30.35
CA LEU A 277 -21.92 -14.96 -29.83
C LEU A 277 -22.09 -13.80 -30.82
N LYS A 278 -22.25 -14.07 -32.12
CA LYS A 278 -22.60 -13.05 -33.13
C LYS A 278 -23.94 -12.36 -32.85
N SER A 279 -24.79 -12.93 -32.00
CA SER A 279 -26.04 -12.30 -31.53
C SER A 279 -25.83 -11.26 -30.42
N LEU A 280 -24.59 -11.02 -29.97
CA LEU A 280 -24.25 -9.85 -29.17
C LEU A 280 -24.47 -8.57 -30.00
N ASN A 281 -25.21 -7.64 -29.41
CA ASN A 281 -25.35 -6.29 -29.94
C ASN A 281 -24.08 -5.49 -29.67
N ASN A 282 -23.84 -4.47 -30.48
CA ASN A 282 -22.74 -3.52 -30.29
C ASN A 282 -21.33 -4.14 -30.35
N LEU A 283 -21.16 -5.28 -31.03
CA LEU A 283 -19.82 -5.84 -31.29
C LEU A 283 -18.90 -4.76 -31.88
N PHE A 284 -17.74 -4.59 -31.26
CA PHE A 284 -16.79 -3.56 -31.65
C PHE A 284 -16.04 -3.99 -32.91
N ILE A 285 -16.31 -3.34 -34.03
CA ILE A 285 -15.71 -3.67 -35.33
C ILE A 285 -14.57 -2.70 -35.63
N VAL A 286 -13.39 -3.24 -35.95
CA VAL A 286 -12.26 -2.44 -36.44
C VAL A 286 -12.27 -2.44 -37.96
N GLN A 287 -12.55 -1.27 -38.54
CA GLN A 287 -12.44 -1.07 -39.99
C GLN A 287 -10.97 -0.96 -40.41
N ASN A 288 -10.60 -1.62 -41.51
CA ASN A 288 -9.25 -1.61 -42.09
C ASN A 288 -8.14 -1.89 -41.06
N PRO A 289 -8.14 -3.09 -40.43
CA PRO A 289 -7.19 -3.43 -39.38
C PRO A 289 -5.75 -3.37 -39.90
N LYS A 290 -4.86 -2.77 -39.11
CA LYS A 290 -3.41 -2.79 -39.36
C LYS A 290 -2.82 -4.06 -38.75
N SER A 291 -1.68 -4.50 -39.29
CA SER A 291 -0.93 -5.65 -38.78
C SER A 291 -0.49 -5.55 -37.31
N GLU A 292 -0.43 -4.33 -36.76
CA GLU A 292 -0.02 -4.04 -35.37
C GLU A 292 -1.22 -3.65 -34.48
N LEU A 293 -2.44 -4.12 -34.77
CA LEU A 293 -3.63 -3.73 -34.00
C LEU A 293 -3.47 -4.07 -32.50
N ASP A 294 -3.53 -3.04 -31.66
CA ASP A 294 -3.62 -3.16 -30.22
C ASP A 294 -4.84 -2.36 -29.70
N LEU A 295 -5.85 -3.08 -29.22
CA LEU A 295 -7.05 -2.49 -28.66
C LEU A 295 -6.78 -1.80 -27.32
N THR A 296 -5.80 -2.25 -26.55
CA THR A 296 -5.47 -1.66 -25.25
C THR A 296 -4.85 -0.28 -25.38
N ALA A 297 -4.20 0.00 -26.52
CA ALA A 297 -3.62 1.29 -26.84
C ALA A 297 -4.64 2.31 -27.40
N ARG A 298 -5.90 1.92 -27.59
CA ARG A 298 -6.96 2.80 -28.10
C ARG A 298 -7.64 3.57 -26.98
N LYS A 299 -8.10 4.78 -27.31
CA LYS A 299 -8.82 5.66 -26.37
C LYS A 299 -10.21 5.12 -26.07
N LEU A 300 -10.70 5.32 -24.85
CA LEU A 300 -12.05 4.92 -24.45
C LEU A 300 -13.14 5.52 -25.36
N THR A 301 -12.97 6.77 -25.82
CA THR A 301 -13.89 7.40 -26.78
C THR A 301 -13.98 6.67 -28.12
N GLU A 302 -12.94 5.92 -28.51
CA GLU A 302 -13.01 5.08 -29.70
C GLU A 302 -13.91 3.86 -29.51
N PHE A 303 -14.28 3.50 -28.28
CA PHE A 303 -15.22 2.41 -27.99
C PHE A 303 -16.63 2.95 -27.74
N ILE A 304 -16.76 3.91 -26.83
CA ILE A 304 -18.07 4.34 -26.31
C ILE A 304 -18.41 5.83 -26.56
N GLY A 305 -17.53 6.55 -27.27
CA GLY A 305 -17.80 7.93 -27.68
C GLY A 305 -19.04 8.04 -28.57
N ASN A 306 -19.69 9.20 -28.54
CA ASN A 306 -20.97 9.47 -29.22
C ASN A 306 -22.15 8.64 -28.69
N ASN A 307 -22.14 8.34 -27.38
CA ASN A 307 -23.24 7.67 -26.69
C ASN A 307 -23.60 6.30 -27.28
N ARG A 308 -22.59 5.46 -27.54
CA ARG A 308 -22.75 4.10 -28.04
C ARG A 308 -22.10 3.10 -27.09
N ALA A 309 -22.62 1.89 -27.06
CA ALA A 309 -21.97 0.78 -26.37
C ALA A 309 -20.93 0.12 -27.28
N ALA A 310 -20.04 -0.68 -26.69
CA ALA A 310 -19.11 -1.53 -27.42
C ALA A 310 -18.91 -2.85 -26.69
N VAL A 311 -18.93 -3.96 -27.43
CA VAL A 311 -18.64 -5.30 -26.91
C VAL A 311 -17.42 -5.86 -27.62
N VAL A 312 -16.39 -6.22 -26.87
CA VAL A 312 -15.14 -6.82 -27.37
C VAL A 312 -15.09 -8.26 -26.88
N VAL A 313 -14.96 -9.22 -27.80
CA VAL A 313 -14.76 -10.62 -27.47
C VAL A 313 -13.29 -10.98 -27.71
N VAL A 314 -12.54 -11.23 -26.64
CA VAL A 314 -11.15 -11.70 -26.70
C VAL A 314 -11.15 -13.21 -26.58
N VAL A 315 -10.45 -13.92 -27.46
CA VAL A 315 -10.51 -15.38 -27.57
C VAL A 315 -9.10 -15.95 -27.40
N GLU A 316 -8.99 -16.91 -26.47
CA GLU A 316 -7.78 -17.64 -26.15
C GLU A 316 -8.08 -19.15 -26.10
N PRO A 317 -8.11 -19.84 -27.26
CA PRO A 317 -8.43 -21.25 -27.34
C PRO A 317 -7.38 -22.11 -26.62
N SER A 318 -7.83 -23.12 -25.88
CA SER A 318 -6.96 -24.07 -25.17
C SER A 318 -6.27 -25.04 -26.13
N ALA A 319 -6.89 -25.33 -27.29
CA ALA A 319 -6.30 -26.11 -28.36
C ALA A 319 -5.45 -25.25 -29.30
N GLN A 320 -4.32 -25.79 -29.75
CA GLN A 320 -3.48 -25.14 -30.76
C GLN A 320 -4.15 -25.16 -32.15
N GLY A 321 -3.87 -24.13 -32.95
CA GLY A 321 -4.29 -24.08 -34.36
C GLY A 321 -5.72 -23.60 -34.61
N ILE A 322 -6.49 -23.29 -33.56
CA ILE A 322 -7.83 -22.68 -33.68
C ILE A 322 -7.70 -21.26 -34.24
N ARG A 323 -8.53 -20.94 -35.24
CA ARG A 323 -8.56 -19.63 -35.92
C ARG A 323 -9.92 -18.95 -35.75
N LEU A 324 -9.91 -17.62 -35.67
CA LEU A 324 -11.13 -16.81 -35.68
C LEU A 324 -11.80 -16.76 -37.07
N GLY A 325 -11.01 -16.92 -38.14
CA GLY A 325 -11.52 -16.87 -39.51
C GLY A 325 -12.21 -15.53 -39.82
N ASN A 326 -13.37 -15.59 -40.48
CA ASN A 326 -14.12 -14.40 -40.88
C ASN A 326 -14.72 -13.59 -39.70
N HIS A 327 -14.59 -14.08 -38.47
CA HIS A 327 -15.02 -13.36 -37.26
C HIS A 327 -13.94 -12.40 -36.76
N GLU A 328 -12.68 -12.57 -37.18
CA GLU A 328 -11.58 -11.71 -36.77
C GLU A 328 -11.86 -10.24 -37.16
N TYR A 329 -11.66 -9.32 -36.22
CA TYR A 329 -11.98 -7.88 -36.35
C TYR A 329 -13.47 -7.53 -36.47
N GLN A 330 -14.37 -8.52 -36.50
CA GLN A 330 -15.82 -8.35 -36.50
C GLN A 330 -16.39 -8.50 -35.08
N GLY A 331 -15.72 -7.90 -34.09
CA GLY A 331 -16.05 -8.07 -32.67
C GLY A 331 -15.23 -9.12 -31.93
N PHE A 332 -14.55 -10.02 -32.67
CA PHE A 332 -13.73 -11.09 -32.11
C PHE A 332 -12.24 -10.83 -32.36
N TYR A 333 -11.45 -11.03 -31.33
CA TYR A 333 -10.04 -10.67 -31.28
C TYR A 333 -9.25 -11.73 -30.52
N THR A 334 -7.99 -11.97 -30.90
CA THR A 334 -7.10 -12.84 -30.14
C THR A 334 -6.43 -12.08 -29.00
N ARG A 335 -5.77 -12.81 -28.10
CA ARG A 335 -4.94 -12.24 -27.03
C ARG A 335 -3.85 -11.29 -27.53
N ALA A 336 -3.38 -11.45 -28.77
CA ALA A 336 -2.41 -10.56 -29.39
C ALA A 336 -2.97 -9.14 -29.62
N HIS A 337 -4.27 -9.02 -29.91
CA HIS A 337 -4.95 -7.73 -30.09
C HIS A 337 -5.33 -7.06 -28.75
N TYR A 338 -5.35 -7.81 -27.65
CA TYR A 338 -5.64 -7.30 -26.30
C TYR A 338 -4.53 -7.74 -25.32
N PRO A 339 -3.32 -7.18 -25.44
CA PRO A 339 -2.18 -7.65 -24.66
C PRO A 339 -2.30 -7.25 -23.19
N VAL A 340 -2.25 -8.25 -22.32
CA VAL A 340 -2.18 -8.04 -20.87
C VAL A 340 -1.13 -8.96 -20.25
N TYR A 341 -0.63 -8.58 -19.07
CA TYR A 341 0.04 -9.47 -18.14
C TYR A 341 -1.00 -10.06 -17.18
N ASP A 342 -1.04 -11.38 -17.08
CA ASP A 342 -2.01 -12.15 -16.30
C ASP A 342 -1.32 -13.35 -15.66
N SER A 343 -1.16 -13.33 -14.34
CA SER A 343 -0.43 -14.37 -13.60
C SER A 343 -0.88 -14.44 -12.15
N TYR A 344 -1.56 -15.53 -11.83
CA TYR A 344 -2.10 -15.80 -10.50
C TYR A 344 -0.99 -16.01 -9.47
N SER A 345 -1.33 -15.82 -8.18
CA SER A 345 -0.40 -16.10 -7.08
C SER A 345 -0.32 -17.60 -6.75
N GLU A 346 -1.40 -18.35 -7.01
CA GLU A 346 -1.62 -19.74 -6.57
C GLU A 346 -1.55 -19.91 -5.04
N MET A 347 -1.78 -18.83 -4.27
CA MET A 347 -1.69 -18.82 -2.81
C MET A 347 -3.07 -18.80 -2.15
N ASN A 348 -3.15 -19.37 -0.94
CA ASN A 348 -4.35 -19.38 -0.09
C ASN A 348 -4.26 -18.40 1.09
N ASP A 349 -3.21 -17.57 1.15
CA ASP A 349 -3.00 -16.56 2.18
C ASP A 349 -3.23 -15.14 1.62
N PRO A 350 -4.17 -14.35 2.19
CA PRO A 350 -4.49 -13.01 1.70
C PRO A 350 -3.31 -12.02 1.68
N GLN A 351 -2.40 -12.10 2.67
CA GLN A 351 -1.28 -11.15 2.76
C GLN A 351 -0.26 -11.45 1.69
N ARG A 352 0.17 -12.71 1.58
CA ARG A 352 1.15 -13.18 0.60
C ARG A 352 0.64 -13.03 -0.83
N MET A 353 -0.63 -13.34 -1.09
CA MET A 353 -1.24 -13.09 -2.40
C MET A 353 -1.19 -11.60 -2.74
N GLY A 354 -1.59 -10.73 -1.80
CA GLY A 354 -1.56 -9.30 -2.05
C GLY A 354 -0.15 -8.71 -2.20
N ASP A 355 0.86 -9.25 -1.49
CA ASP A 355 2.26 -8.87 -1.69
C ASP A 355 2.75 -9.27 -3.09
N ASP A 356 2.53 -10.54 -3.47
CA ASP A 356 2.89 -11.08 -4.79
C ASP A 356 2.28 -10.26 -5.93
N GLN A 357 0.98 -9.98 -5.87
CA GLN A 357 0.28 -9.27 -6.94
C GLN A 357 0.72 -7.81 -7.06
N LEU A 358 0.96 -7.13 -5.94
CA LEU A 358 1.45 -5.74 -5.97
C LEU A 358 2.91 -5.65 -6.43
N ASP A 359 3.75 -6.65 -6.11
CA ASP A 359 5.13 -6.70 -6.59
C ASP A 359 5.22 -7.07 -8.07
N LYS A 360 4.39 -7.99 -8.55
CA LYS A 360 4.19 -8.27 -9.99
C LYS A 360 3.77 -7.00 -10.72
N MET A 361 2.80 -6.25 -10.20
CA MET A 361 2.34 -5.00 -10.81
C MET A 361 3.49 -4.00 -10.99
N LYS A 362 4.29 -3.76 -9.93
CA LYS A 362 5.42 -2.82 -9.99
C LYS A 362 6.49 -3.24 -11.00
N ARG A 363 6.73 -4.55 -11.13
CA ARG A 363 7.74 -5.10 -12.04
C ARG A 363 7.30 -5.06 -13.50
N GLU A 364 6.06 -5.47 -13.77
CA GLU A 364 5.56 -5.69 -15.13
C GLU A 364 4.92 -4.43 -15.74
N ARG A 365 4.54 -3.48 -14.88
CA ARG A 365 3.88 -2.23 -15.29
C ARG A 365 4.53 -0.99 -14.63
N PRO A 366 5.81 -0.70 -14.93
CA PRO A 366 6.49 0.46 -14.37
C PRO A 366 6.02 1.79 -14.98
N ARG A 367 5.30 1.77 -16.11
CA ARG A 367 4.87 2.96 -16.86
C ARG A 367 3.44 2.84 -17.41
N PRO A 368 2.71 3.95 -17.63
CA PRO A 368 1.34 3.96 -18.15
C PRO A 368 1.13 3.27 -19.50
N ASP A 369 2.14 3.29 -20.37
CA ASP A 369 2.10 2.70 -21.71
C ASP A 369 2.48 1.22 -21.74
N SER A 370 2.85 0.61 -20.61
CA SER A 370 3.08 -0.84 -20.52
C SER A 370 1.82 -1.63 -20.89
N LYS A 371 1.96 -2.94 -21.13
CA LYS A 371 0.80 -3.85 -21.32
C LYS A 371 -0.16 -3.71 -20.14
N CYS A 372 -1.46 -3.96 -20.40
CA CYS A 372 -2.44 -3.94 -19.32
C CYS A 372 -2.07 -4.97 -18.24
N PHE A 373 -2.31 -4.66 -16.97
CA PHE A 373 -2.02 -5.59 -15.86
C PHE A 373 -3.33 -6.06 -15.22
N VAL A 374 -3.52 -7.38 -15.16
CA VAL A 374 -4.61 -8.02 -14.43
C VAL A 374 -4.16 -8.25 -12.99
N LEU A 375 -4.72 -7.47 -12.06
CA LEU A 375 -4.49 -7.65 -10.63
C LEU A 375 -5.38 -8.79 -10.15
N SER A 376 -4.82 -9.99 -10.11
CA SER A 376 -5.55 -11.22 -9.79
C SER A 376 -5.68 -11.36 -8.27
N TRP A 377 -6.77 -10.82 -7.73
CA TRP A 377 -7.02 -10.76 -6.30
C TRP A 377 -7.85 -11.95 -5.81
N THR A 378 -7.45 -13.14 -6.21
CA THR A 378 -8.11 -14.42 -5.93
C THR A 378 -7.22 -15.32 -5.09
N LEU A 379 -7.84 -16.13 -4.22
CA LEU A 379 -7.13 -17.13 -3.42
C LEU A 379 -7.41 -18.52 -3.97
N THR A 380 -6.39 -19.36 -4.00
CA THR A 380 -6.47 -20.71 -4.57
C THR A 380 -6.74 -21.74 -3.47
N GLN A 381 -7.82 -22.51 -3.59
CA GLN A 381 -8.05 -23.67 -2.72
C GLN A 381 -6.98 -24.75 -3.00
N SER A 382 -6.46 -25.37 -1.94
CA SER A 382 -5.71 -26.63 -2.09
C SER A 382 -6.65 -27.79 -2.46
N THR A 383 -6.09 -28.88 -3.01
CA THR A 383 -6.85 -30.10 -3.35
C THR A 383 -7.61 -30.66 -2.15
N LEU A 384 -7.04 -30.59 -0.94
CA LEU A 384 -7.72 -31.03 0.28
C LEU A 384 -8.92 -30.12 0.62
N GLN A 385 -8.73 -28.79 0.55
CA GLN A 385 -9.82 -27.84 0.79
C GLN A 385 -10.95 -28.03 -0.23
N ALA A 386 -10.62 -28.16 -1.52
CA ALA A 386 -11.60 -28.36 -2.58
C ALA A 386 -12.39 -29.67 -2.42
N THR A 387 -11.81 -30.71 -1.81
CA THR A 387 -12.48 -32.01 -1.62
C THR A 387 -13.26 -32.11 -0.31
N THR A 388 -12.90 -31.36 0.75
CA THR A 388 -13.55 -31.46 2.06
C THR A 388 -14.49 -30.30 2.39
N CYS A 389 -14.50 -29.20 1.62
CA CYS A 389 -15.26 -28.00 2.01
C CYS A 389 -16.79 -28.22 2.07
N LYS A 390 -17.33 -29.20 1.33
CA LYS A 390 -18.74 -29.61 1.44
C LYS A 390 -19.11 -30.18 2.82
N LEU A 391 -18.12 -30.63 3.61
CA LEU A 391 -18.29 -31.10 4.99
C LEU A 391 -18.26 -29.97 6.01
N GLY A 392 -18.11 -28.71 5.58
CA GLY A 392 -17.97 -27.55 6.46
C GLY A 392 -16.60 -27.46 7.16
N THR A 393 -15.64 -28.29 6.78
CA THR A 393 -14.31 -28.36 7.41
C THR A 393 -13.25 -27.52 6.69
N ALA A 394 -13.61 -26.87 5.58
CA ALA A 394 -12.73 -25.99 4.82
C ALA A 394 -13.52 -24.83 4.18
N TYR A 395 -12.86 -23.71 3.93
CA TYR A 395 -13.44 -22.53 3.28
C TYR A 395 -13.85 -22.83 1.84
N SER A 396 -15.04 -22.36 1.43
CA SER A 396 -15.44 -22.28 0.03
C SER A 396 -14.67 -21.20 -0.72
N ILE A 397 -14.75 -21.19 -2.06
CA ILE A 397 -14.17 -20.11 -2.88
C ILE A 397 -14.75 -18.74 -2.47
N LEU A 398 -16.04 -18.67 -2.21
CA LEU A 398 -16.70 -17.43 -1.79
C LEU A 398 -16.31 -17.00 -0.37
N ASP A 399 -16.01 -17.93 0.54
CA ASP A 399 -15.45 -17.60 1.87
C ASP A 399 -14.03 -17.06 1.74
N LEU A 400 -13.21 -17.65 0.86
CA LEU A 400 -11.87 -17.14 0.57
C LEU A 400 -11.92 -15.73 -0.05
N ALA A 401 -12.87 -15.45 -0.93
CA ALA A 401 -13.11 -14.11 -1.47
C ALA A 401 -13.47 -13.11 -0.36
N GLU A 402 -14.21 -13.53 0.67
CA GLU A 402 -14.53 -12.68 1.83
C GLU A 402 -13.30 -12.36 2.70
N LEU A 403 -12.27 -13.21 2.69
CA LEU A 403 -10.97 -12.94 3.32
C LEU A 403 -10.09 -12.02 2.46
N ALA A 404 -10.11 -12.22 1.13
CA ALA A 404 -9.24 -11.52 0.18
C ALA A 404 -9.71 -10.09 -0.11
N ASN A 405 -11.00 -9.91 -0.45
CA ASN A 405 -11.53 -8.65 -0.98
C ASN A 405 -11.35 -7.46 -0.02
N PRO A 406 -11.53 -7.58 1.31
CA PRO A 406 -11.23 -6.46 2.22
C PRO A 406 -9.79 -5.95 2.14
N GLN A 407 -8.82 -6.82 1.86
CA GLN A 407 -7.40 -6.42 1.73
C GLN A 407 -7.16 -5.57 0.49
N LEU A 408 -7.94 -5.74 -0.57
CA LEU A 408 -7.82 -4.93 -1.78
C LEU A 408 -8.06 -3.45 -1.46
N TYR A 409 -9.16 -3.14 -0.78
CA TYR A 409 -9.54 -1.77 -0.41
C TYR A 409 -8.53 -1.13 0.55
N ARG A 410 -7.89 -1.93 1.41
CA ARG A 410 -6.87 -1.49 2.37
C ARG A 410 -5.52 -1.18 1.73
N ARG A 411 -5.14 -1.92 0.68
CA ARG A 411 -3.75 -1.97 0.23
C ARG A 411 -3.51 -1.39 -1.15
N LEU A 412 -4.51 -1.44 -2.04
CA LEU A 412 -4.26 -1.14 -3.45
C LEU A 412 -3.94 0.35 -3.67
N LEU A 413 -4.74 1.26 -3.12
CA LEU A 413 -4.61 2.68 -3.46
C LEU A 413 -3.25 3.26 -3.04
N SER A 414 -2.71 2.80 -1.91
CA SER A 414 -1.38 3.20 -1.40
C SER A 414 -0.23 2.60 -2.20
N ALA A 415 -0.47 1.50 -2.93
CA ALA A 415 0.50 0.91 -3.85
C ALA A 415 0.48 1.55 -5.25
N CYS A 416 -0.56 2.33 -5.58
CA CYS A 416 -0.71 2.99 -6.86
C CYS A 416 -0.02 4.36 -6.92
N THR A 417 0.58 4.67 -8.08
CA THR A 417 1.16 5.97 -8.42
C THR A 417 0.57 6.52 -9.73
N SER A 418 1.01 7.70 -10.16
CA SER A 418 0.69 8.24 -11.49
C SER A 418 1.20 7.35 -12.63
N GLN A 419 2.24 6.55 -12.37
CA GLN A 419 2.92 5.70 -13.36
C GLN A 419 2.53 4.22 -13.28
N CYS A 420 2.30 3.70 -12.07
CA CYS A 420 2.11 2.29 -11.79
C CYS A 420 0.78 2.04 -11.07
N TYR A 421 -0.11 1.28 -11.71
CA TYR A 421 -1.46 0.95 -11.24
C TYR A 421 -2.01 -0.20 -12.09
N PRO A 422 -2.98 -0.99 -11.59
CA PRO A 422 -3.56 -2.09 -12.37
C PRO A 422 -4.56 -1.58 -13.41
N ASN A 423 -4.84 -2.40 -14.42
CA ASN A 423 -5.86 -2.11 -15.41
C ASN A 423 -7.16 -2.86 -15.13
N ILE A 424 -7.06 -4.08 -14.64
CA ILE A 424 -8.22 -4.91 -14.29
C ILE A 424 -8.11 -5.27 -12.81
N LEU A 425 -9.14 -4.92 -12.02
CA LEU A 425 -9.29 -5.41 -10.65
C LEU A 425 -10.06 -6.73 -10.73
N TYR A 426 -9.36 -7.86 -10.69
CA TYR A 426 -9.91 -9.16 -11.04
C TYR A 426 -10.23 -9.99 -9.79
N LEU A 427 -11.52 -10.20 -9.50
CA LEU A 427 -12.01 -10.68 -8.20
C LEU A 427 -12.97 -11.88 -8.32
N ASP A 428 -13.00 -12.67 -7.24
CA ASP A 428 -14.09 -13.57 -6.89
C ASP A 428 -15.12 -12.87 -5.98
N GLY A 429 -16.36 -13.37 -6.00
CA GLY A 429 -17.39 -13.02 -5.03
C GLY A 429 -17.85 -11.56 -5.08
N ILE A 430 -17.91 -10.95 -6.27
CA ILE A 430 -18.34 -9.55 -6.44
C ILE A 430 -19.78 -9.38 -5.94
N ALA A 431 -19.96 -8.48 -4.96
CA ALA A 431 -21.21 -8.31 -4.22
C ALA A 431 -21.76 -6.87 -4.21
N SER A 432 -20.97 -5.88 -4.64
CA SER A 432 -21.37 -4.47 -4.62
C SER A 432 -20.63 -3.67 -5.68
N SER A 433 -21.09 -2.44 -5.92
CA SER A 433 -20.42 -1.46 -6.79
C SER A 433 -19.23 -0.75 -6.11
N ASP A 434 -18.82 -1.16 -4.91
CA ASP A 434 -17.63 -0.60 -4.26
C ASP A 434 -16.36 -0.87 -5.07
N ILE A 435 -16.30 -1.99 -5.80
CA ILE A 435 -15.17 -2.28 -6.69
C ILE A 435 -15.06 -1.26 -7.83
N THR A 436 -16.18 -0.71 -8.29
CA THR A 436 -16.23 0.36 -9.29
C THR A 436 -15.78 1.68 -8.68
N ALA A 437 -16.21 1.99 -7.46
CA ALA A 437 -15.70 3.15 -6.73
C ALA A 437 -14.18 3.05 -6.50
N MET A 438 -13.66 1.85 -6.23
CA MET A 438 -12.23 1.59 -6.10
C MET A 438 -11.48 1.76 -7.43
N ALA A 439 -12.03 1.25 -8.54
CA ALA A 439 -11.47 1.47 -9.88
C ALA A 439 -11.42 2.97 -10.23
N MET A 440 -12.46 3.73 -9.87
CA MET A 440 -12.47 5.19 -10.01
C MET A 440 -11.44 5.88 -9.12
N ALA A 441 -11.22 5.40 -7.89
CA ALA A 441 -10.16 5.89 -7.03
C ALA A 441 -8.77 5.71 -7.66
N VAL A 442 -8.50 4.54 -8.26
CA VAL A 442 -7.27 4.29 -9.03
C VAL A 442 -7.18 5.20 -10.26
N ASN A 443 -8.27 5.37 -11.02
CA ASN A 443 -8.30 6.26 -12.18
C ASN A 443 -8.03 7.72 -11.80
N ASN A 444 -8.55 8.17 -10.66
CA ASN A 444 -8.38 9.53 -10.15
C ASN A 444 -7.01 9.75 -9.50
N ARG A 445 -6.40 8.70 -8.92
CA ARG A 445 -5.07 8.75 -8.29
C ARG A 445 -3.96 9.30 -9.19
N LYS A 446 -4.12 9.18 -10.50
CA LYS A 446 -3.19 9.72 -11.50
C LYS A 446 -3.16 11.24 -11.59
N LEU A 447 -4.24 11.89 -11.19
CA LEU A 447 -4.42 13.33 -11.37
C LEU A 447 -3.63 14.15 -10.34
N TYR A 448 -3.10 13.50 -9.32
CA TYR A 448 -2.31 14.16 -8.28
C TYR A 448 -1.30 13.17 -7.70
N GLU A 449 -0.04 13.59 -7.62
CA GLU A 449 0.96 12.85 -6.86
C GLU A 449 0.71 13.08 -5.36
N VAL A 450 0.71 12.01 -4.59
CA VAL A 450 0.75 12.13 -3.14
C VAL A 450 2.23 12.18 -2.84
N ALA A 451 2.70 13.25 -2.22
CA ALA A 451 4.07 13.32 -1.75
C ALA A 451 4.37 12.03 -0.96
N PRO A 452 5.50 11.35 -1.20
CA PRO A 452 5.81 10.10 -0.50
C PRO A 452 5.66 10.30 1.02
N GLN A 453 5.20 9.25 1.72
CA GLN A 453 4.86 9.31 3.14
C GLN A 453 5.62 8.23 3.90
N TRP A 454 5.89 8.50 5.17
CA TRP A 454 6.38 7.49 6.10
C TRP A 454 5.37 6.35 6.25
N SER A 455 5.86 5.11 6.35
CA SER A 455 5.07 3.94 6.72
C SER A 455 4.51 4.07 8.14
N PRO A 456 3.45 3.32 8.51
CA PRO A 456 3.06 3.15 9.90
C PRO A 456 4.26 2.74 10.77
N GLN A 457 4.29 3.20 12.02
CA GLN A 457 5.32 2.78 12.98
C GLN A 457 5.27 1.27 13.23
N SER A 458 6.45 0.68 13.39
CA SER A 458 6.63 -0.72 13.77
C SER A 458 7.54 -0.79 14.98
N GLN A 459 7.16 -1.56 16.00
CA GLN A 459 8.02 -1.80 17.14
C GLN A 459 9.16 -2.73 16.72
N THR A 460 10.38 -2.40 17.11
CA THR A 460 11.51 -3.33 16.98
C THR A 460 11.30 -4.48 17.97
N ARG A 461 11.72 -5.70 17.61
CA ARG A 461 11.84 -6.79 18.59
C ARG A 461 13.06 -6.62 19.52
N ALA A 462 13.78 -5.51 19.39
CA ALA A 462 15.08 -5.27 19.99
C ALA A 462 14.97 -4.27 21.14
N GLY A 463 14.76 -4.77 22.37
CA GLY A 463 14.96 -4.02 23.62
C GLY A 463 14.32 -2.61 23.71
N GLY A 464 14.89 -1.78 24.59
CA GLY A 464 14.46 -0.41 24.81
C GLY A 464 15.61 0.49 25.29
N THR A 465 15.40 1.80 25.21
CA THR A 465 16.34 2.84 25.65
C THR A 465 15.55 4.10 26.06
N LYS A 466 16.08 4.89 26.99
CA LYS A 466 15.58 6.26 27.28
C LYS A 466 16.30 7.33 26.47
N LEU A 467 17.43 6.96 25.87
CA LEU A 467 18.28 7.83 25.08
C LEU A 467 18.13 7.53 23.60
N ALA A 468 18.53 8.48 22.78
CA ALA A 468 18.48 8.36 21.34
C ALA A 468 19.23 7.12 20.81
N PRO A 469 18.59 6.22 20.02
CA PRO A 469 19.31 5.19 19.28
C PRO A 469 20.18 5.82 18.18
N ARG A 470 21.12 5.06 17.61
CA ARG A 470 21.86 5.42 16.39
C ARG A 470 21.99 4.22 15.48
N TRP A 471 22.13 4.44 14.19
CA TRP A 471 22.39 3.36 13.24
C TRP A 471 23.22 3.79 12.04
N ALA A 472 23.87 2.80 11.41
CA ALA A 472 24.60 2.96 10.16
C ALA A 472 24.33 1.76 9.25
N MET A 473 24.35 1.99 7.92
CA MET A 473 24.27 0.91 6.93
C MET A 473 25.64 0.28 6.76
N PHE A 474 25.73 -1.04 6.97
CA PHE A 474 26.96 -1.81 6.79
C PHE A 474 26.63 -3.22 6.28
N ASN A 475 27.29 -3.63 5.19
CA ASN A 475 27.12 -4.94 4.53
C ASN A 475 25.64 -5.30 4.28
N GLY A 476 24.88 -4.35 3.71
CA GLY A 476 23.47 -4.57 3.33
C GLY A 476 22.49 -4.65 4.50
N LYS A 477 22.90 -4.25 5.72
CA LYS A 477 22.05 -4.21 6.91
C LYS A 477 22.17 -2.87 7.62
N LEU A 478 21.10 -2.42 8.27
CA LEU A 478 21.18 -1.34 9.26
C LEU A 478 21.64 -1.93 10.59
N TRP A 479 22.72 -1.39 11.13
CA TRP A 479 23.24 -1.71 12.46
C TRP A 479 22.78 -0.66 13.45
N MET A 480 21.82 -1.00 14.29
CA MET A 480 21.31 -0.10 15.34
C MET A 480 22.04 -0.36 16.65
N VAL A 481 22.44 0.72 17.33
CA VAL A 481 23.09 0.74 18.63
C VAL A 481 22.37 1.65 19.61
N TRP A 482 22.30 1.25 20.88
CA TRP A 482 21.64 2.03 21.94
C TRP A 482 22.22 1.72 23.32
N LYS A 483 21.94 2.58 24.31
CA LYS A 483 22.17 2.31 25.73
C LYS A 483 21.01 1.49 26.30
N GLY A 484 21.27 0.47 27.11
CA GLY A 484 20.23 -0.36 27.73
C GLY A 484 19.23 0.42 28.60
N TRP A 485 17.97 -0.03 28.64
CA TRP A 485 16.88 0.64 29.39
C TRP A 485 17.00 0.57 30.92
N GLY A 486 17.83 -0.33 31.46
CA GLY A 486 18.05 -0.50 32.90
C GLY A 486 19.51 -0.73 33.28
N ASP A 487 20.44 -0.56 32.34
CA ASP A 487 21.87 -0.78 32.53
C ASP A 487 22.70 0.24 31.73
N ASP A 488 23.99 0.33 32.02
CA ASP A 488 24.91 1.24 31.32
C ASP A 488 25.58 0.59 30.10
N GLY A 489 25.25 -0.65 29.75
CA GLY A 489 25.77 -1.35 28.59
C GLY A 489 25.30 -0.76 27.27
N ILE A 490 26.12 -0.99 26.24
CA ILE A 490 25.78 -0.67 24.85
C ILE A 490 25.31 -1.95 24.17
N TRP A 491 24.14 -1.87 23.54
CA TRP A 491 23.48 -2.97 22.85
C TRP A 491 23.41 -2.67 21.35
N TYR A 492 23.33 -3.73 20.54
CA TYR A 492 23.11 -3.61 19.11
C TYR A 492 22.18 -4.69 18.54
N ALA A 493 21.56 -4.40 17.40
CA ALA A 493 20.83 -5.34 16.56
C ALA A 493 20.96 -4.93 15.08
N THR A 494 20.71 -5.87 14.18
CA THR A 494 20.79 -5.65 12.73
C THR A 494 19.44 -5.84 12.05
N TYR A 495 19.18 -5.04 11.01
CA TYR A 495 17.97 -5.12 10.20
C TYR A 495 18.32 -5.29 8.72
N ASP A 496 17.78 -6.31 8.07
CA ASP A 496 18.09 -6.65 6.66
C ASP A 496 17.11 -6.05 5.63
N GLY A 497 16.17 -5.21 6.08
CA GLY A 497 15.08 -4.67 5.25
C GLY A 497 13.77 -5.44 5.38
N ARG A 498 13.78 -6.60 6.08
CA ARG A 498 12.60 -7.42 6.36
C ARG A 498 12.54 -7.82 7.84
N ASN A 499 13.64 -8.35 8.38
CA ASN A 499 13.72 -8.95 9.72
C ASN A 499 14.79 -8.28 10.57
N TRP A 500 14.53 -8.25 11.89
CA TRP A 500 15.51 -7.88 12.91
C TRP A 500 16.24 -9.12 13.44
N SER A 501 17.52 -8.99 13.73
CA SER A 501 18.24 -9.94 14.58
C SER A 501 17.87 -9.77 16.05
N ASP A 502 18.21 -10.75 16.88
CA ASP A 502 18.19 -10.57 18.33
C ASP A 502 19.15 -9.46 18.76
N GLN A 503 18.81 -8.82 19.89
CA GLN A 503 19.71 -7.84 20.51
C GLN A 503 20.92 -8.51 21.15
N THR A 504 22.08 -7.89 21.01
CA THR A 504 23.34 -8.37 21.58
C THR A 504 24.00 -7.26 22.38
N ARG A 505 24.44 -7.58 23.60
CA ARG A 505 25.22 -6.65 24.44
C ARG A 505 26.68 -6.68 24.00
N ILE A 506 27.30 -5.51 23.86
CA ILE A 506 28.74 -5.40 23.62
C ILE A 506 29.47 -5.61 24.96
N SER A 507 30.38 -6.58 25.00
CA SER A 507 31.12 -6.93 26.21
C SER A 507 32.03 -5.79 26.68
N ASP A 508 32.14 -5.64 28.00
CA ASP A 508 33.11 -4.76 28.69
C ASP A 508 33.07 -3.27 28.32
N VAL A 509 31.95 -2.80 27.75
CA VAL A 509 31.71 -1.38 27.46
C VAL A 509 30.45 -0.86 28.13
N GLY A 510 30.44 0.44 28.41
CA GLY A 510 29.26 1.13 28.91
C GLY A 510 29.31 2.63 28.68
N THR A 511 28.15 3.27 28.70
CA THR A 511 27.95 4.69 28.42
C THR A 511 26.87 5.30 29.29
N SER A 512 27.00 6.58 29.67
CA SER A 512 25.90 7.36 30.25
C SER A 512 25.19 8.28 29.27
N ALA A 513 25.60 8.28 28.00
CA ALA A 513 24.99 9.07 26.92
C ALA A 513 24.67 8.19 25.69
N ALA A 514 23.92 8.73 24.74
CA ALA A 514 23.66 8.04 23.46
C ALA A 514 25.00 7.74 22.75
N PRO A 515 25.27 6.49 22.34
CA PRO A 515 26.45 6.16 21.53
C PRO A 515 26.31 6.72 20.11
N ALA A 516 27.40 6.73 19.34
CA ALA A 516 27.44 7.11 17.92
C ALA A 516 28.05 6.00 17.07
N ILE A 517 27.51 5.77 15.88
CA ILE A 517 28.04 4.77 14.95
C ILE A 517 28.15 5.34 13.53
N ALA A 518 29.23 5.02 12.82
CA ALA A 518 29.41 5.33 11.41
C ALA A 518 30.28 4.27 10.73
N VAL A 519 30.15 4.15 9.40
CA VAL A 519 31.07 3.35 8.59
C VAL A 519 32.16 4.26 8.03
N HIS A 520 33.42 3.83 8.16
CA HIS A 520 34.56 4.48 7.55
C HIS A 520 35.54 3.42 7.05
N GLY A 521 35.99 3.51 5.80
CA GLY A 521 36.94 2.56 5.22
C GLY A 521 36.48 1.09 5.25
N GLY A 522 35.17 0.83 5.18
CA GLY A 522 34.63 -0.54 5.28
C GLY A 522 34.62 -1.13 6.69
N VAL A 523 34.75 -0.30 7.72
CA VAL A 523 34.72 -0.70 9.14
C VAL A 523 33.66 0.11 9.88
N LEU A 524 32.90 -0.54 10.75
CA LEU A 524 32.02 0.14 11.70
C LEU A 524 32.85 0.72 12.84
N TYR A 525 32.66 2.01 13.12
CA TYR A 525 33.21 2.71 14.27
C TYR A 525 32.08 3.07 15.21
N LEU A 526 32.17 2.61 16.45
CA LEU A 526 31.29 2.98 17.55
C LEU A 526 32.06 3.90 18.50
N ALA A 527 31.50 5.05 18.85
CA ALA A 527 32.07 5.98 19.83
C ALA A 527 31.05 6.33 20.91
N TRP A 528 31.50 6.51 22.15
CA TRP A 528 30.62 6.79 23.28
C TRP A 528 31.32 7.57 24.39
N ARG A 529 30.53 8.17 25.28
CA ARG A 529 31.01 8.78 26.53
C ARG A 529 31.15 7.70 27.60
N GLY A 530 32.15 7.81 28.47
CA GLY A 530 32.27 6.96 29.66
C GLY A 530 31.07 7.00 30.61
N VAL A 531 31.06 6.08 31.58
CA VAL A 531 29.99 5.90 32.57
C VAL A 531 30.14 6.89 33.73
N GLY A 532 29.01 7.40 34.23
CA GLY A 532 28.97 8.27 35.41
C GLY A 532 29.73 9.58 35.18
N SER A 533 30.72 9.84 36.03
CA SER A 533 31.58 11.04 35.93
C SER A 533 32.70 10.92 34.88
N ASP A 534 32.89 9.77 34.24
CA ASP A 534 33.88 9.64 33.17
C ASP A 534 33.44 10.41 31.91
N ALA A 535 34.00 11.60 31.73
CA ALA A 535 33.77 12.44 30.57
C ALA A 535 34.59 11.99 29.34
N SER A 536 35.43 10.96 29.43
CA SER A 536 36.24 10.49 28.31
C SER A 536 35.37 10.01 27.15
N ILE A 537 35.90 10.18 25.92
CA ILE A 537 35.33 9.54 24.73
C ILE A 537 36.10 8.24 24.46
N TRP A 538 35.35 7.15 24.29
CA TRP A 538 35.85 5.82 23.96
C TRP A 538 35.36 5.41 22.58
N TYR A 539 36.08 4.50 21.93
CA TYR A 539 35.66 3.91 20.66
C TYR A 539 36.04 2.43 20.51
N ALA A 540 35.29 1.72 19.66
CA ALA A 540 35.57 0.36 19.23
C ALA A 540 35.20 0.19 17.76
N THR A 541 35.72 -0.88 17.14
CA THR A 541 35.57 -1.16 15.70
C THR A 541 34.99 -2.55 15.46
N ASN A 542 34.28 -2.72 14.33
CA ASN A 542 33.77 -4.01 13.90
C ASN A 542 33.79 -4.13 12.36
N THR A 543 34.22 -5.27 11.84
CA THR A 543 34.27 -5.59 10.40
C THR A 543 33.14 -6.53 9.93
N GLY A 544 32.13 -6.76 10.78
CA GLY A 544 30.98 -7.64 10.52
C GLY A 544 30.91 -8.89 11.40
N GLY A 545 31.86 -9.04 12.34
CA GLY A 545 31.90 -10.10 13.34
C GLY A 545 31.78 -9.53 14.77
N SER A 546 32.82 -9.74 15.57
CA SER A 546 32.89 -9.23 16.95
C SER A 546 33.44 -7.81 17.02
N TRP A 547 33.01 -7.06 18.03
CA TRP A 547 33.59 -5.76 18.36
C TRP A 547 35.01 -5.91 18.92
N SER A 548 35.89 -4.99 18.55
CA SER A 548 37.20 -4.86 19.19
C SER A 548 37.08 -4.42 20.65
N GLY A 549 38.16 -4.58 21.43
CA GLY A 549 38.27 -3.91 22.74
C GLY A 549 38.17 -2.39 22.61
N GLN A 550 37.67 -1.74 23.66
CA GLN A 550 37.54 -0.28 23.71
C GLN A 550 38.89 0.42 23.75
N LYS A 551 38.97 1.57 23.06
CA LYS A 551 40.14 2.45 23.01
C LYS A 551 39.72 3.85 23.45
N LYS A 552 40.56 4.50 24.25
CA LYS A 552 40.34 5.89 24.68
C LYS A 552 40.76 6.86 23.58
N VAL A 553 39.95 7.88 23.30
CA VAL A 553 40.37 9.02 22.47
C VAL A 553 41.23 9.95 23.32
N PRO A 554 42.49 10.23 22.95
CA PRO A 554 43.41 10.97 23.81
C PRO A 554 42.97 12.43 24.02
N ASN A 555 43.09 12.93 25.26
CA ASN A 555 42.98 14.35 25.62
C ASN A 555 41.68 15.04 25.21
N VAL A 556 40.56 14.31 25.15
CA VAL A 556 39.22 14.85 24.88
C VAL A 556 38.24 14.47 25.98
N GLY A 557 37.18 15.25 26.11
CA GLY A 557 36.06 14.91 26.98
C GLY A 557 34.76 15.54 26.53
N THR A 558 33.64 14.87 26.87
CA THR A 558 32.29 15.29 26.54
C THR A 558 31.31 15.13 27.69
N SER A 559 30.30 15.99 27.71
CA SER A 559 29.15 15.92 28.63
C SER A 559 27.94 15.19 28.03
N THR A 560 27.94 14.92 26.72
CA THR A 560 26.84 14.26 25.99
C THR A 560 27.38 13.16 25.07
N GLY A 561 26.55 12.62 24.17
CA GLY A 561 27.00 11.63 23.18
C GLY A 561 27.75 12.31 22.01
N PRO A 562 28.80 11.69 21.45
CA PRO A 562 29.46 12.21 20.25
C PRO A 562 28.58 12.03 19.00
N ALA A 563 29.04 12.56 17.86
CA ALA A 563 28.51 12.32 16.53
C ALA A 563 29.65 11.89 15.60
N LEU A 564 29.36 10.99 14.64
CA LEU A 564 30.35 10.45 13.69
C LEU A 564 29.87 10.59 12.25
N ALA A 565 30.80 10.90 11.33
CA ALA A 565 30.57 10.82 9.88
C ALA A 565 31.89 10.60 9.13
N SER A 566 31.86 9.85 8.02
CA SER A 566 33.02 9.70 7.15
C SER A 566 33.01 10.78 6.06
N PHE A 567 34.03 11.64 6.03
CA PHE A 567 34.14 12.74 5.08
C PHE A 567 35.60 13.02 4.69
N GLY A 568 35.86 13.20 3.40
CA GLY A 568 37.21 13.54 2.90
C GLY A 568 38.28 12.52 3.29
N ASN A 569 37.97 11.22 3.18
CA ASN A 569 38.83 10.10 3.60
C ASN A 569 39.26 10.11 5.08
N LYS A 570 38.54 10.83 5.93
CA LYS A 570 38.72 10.79 7.38
C LYS A 570 37.40 10.45 8.07
N LEU A 571 37.49 9.83 9.24
CA LEU A 571 36.36 9.75 10.14
C LEU A 571 36.34 11.02 11.01
N TRP A 572 35.25 11.77 10.95
CA TRP A 572 35.03 12.96 11.74
C TRP A 572 34.23 12.61 12.98
N MET A 573 34.62 13.21 14.10
CA MET A 573 33.86 13.15 15.34
C MET A 573 33.61 14.56 15.86
N ALA A 574 32.37 14.87 16.23
CA ALA A 574 31.98 16.12 16.86
C ALA A 574 31.27 15.87 18.20
N TRP A 575 31.47 16.75 19.19
CA TRP A 575 30.90 16.59 20.52
C TRP A 575 30.74 17.92 21.25
N LYS A 576 29.89 17.94 22.28
CA LYS A 576 29.81 19.03 23.25
C LYS A 576 30.95 18.91 24.27
N GLY A 577 31.61 20.01 24.60
CA GLY A 577 32.68 20.04 25.61
C GLY A 577 32.23 19.49 26.98
N ALA A 578 33.16 18.87 27.72
CA ALA A 578 32.88 18.39 29.07
C ALA A 578 32.68 19.52 30.10
N GLY A 579 33.40 20.64 29.92
CA GLY A 579 33.40 21.78 30.85
C GLY A 579 32.85 23.09 30.26
N ASP A 580 32.34 23.06 29.02
CA ASP A 580 31.80 24.25 28.35
C ASP A 580 30.65 23.91 27.39
N ASP A 581 29.99 24.96 26.87
CA ASP A 581 28.90 24.82 25.91
C ASP A 581 29.34 24.72 24.45
N GLY A 582 30.63 24.84 24.16
CA GLY A 582 31.18 24.79 22.81
C GLY A 582 31.08 23.41 22.16
N ILE A 583 31.06 23.45 20.82
CA ILE A 583 31.16 22.25 19.98
C ILE A 583 32.61 22.06 19.55
N TRP A 584 33.12 20.88 19.82
CA TRP A 584 34.48 20.45 19.50
C TRP A 584 34.45 19.34 18.46
N TYR A 585 35.54 19.18 17.71
CA TYR A 585 35.70 18.09 16.75
C TYR A 585 37.15 17.59 16.68
N SER A 586 37.32 16.38 16.16
CA SER A 586 38.61 15.81 15.75
C SER A 586 38.39 14.89 14.55
N THR A 587 39.48 14.57 13.85
CA THR A 587 39.48 13.66 12.70
C THR A 587 40.39 12.48 12.95
N PHE A 588 40.04 11.35 12.36
CA PHE A 588 40.79 10.10 12.40
C PHE A 588 41.24 9.71 10.99
N ASP A 589 42.54 9.52 10.83
CA ASP A 589 43.22 9.05 9.61
C ASP A 589 44.20 7.89 9.91
N GLY A 590 43.84 7.07 10.91
CA GLY A 590 44.68 6.01 11.48
C GLY A 590 44.98 6.25 12.96
N GLN A 591 45.01 7.52 13.37
CA GLN A 591 45.01 7.97 14.76
C GLN A 591 44.11 9.20 14.91
N TRP A 592 43.62 9.47 16.12
CA TRP A 592 42.86 10.68 16.40
C TRP A 592 43.78 11.88 16.52
N GLY A 593 43.49 12.93 15.75
CA GLY A 593 44.15 14.22 15.90
C GLY A 593 43.76 14.95 17.18
N GLY A 594 44.40 16.09 17.45
CA GLY A 594 44.02 16.99 18.54
C GLY A 594 42.62 17.58 18.34
N GLN A 595 41.91 17.84 19.44
CA GLN A 595 40.60 18.48 19.37
C GLN A 595 40.69 19.93 18.89
N GLN A 596 39.70 20.34 18.09
CA GLN A 596 39.53 21.69 17.59
C GLN A 596 38.15 22.22 17.99
N ARG A 597 38.06 23.50 18.35
CA ARG A 597 36.80 24.15 18.71
C ARG A 597 36.19 24.83 17.49
N ILE A 598 34.88 24.67 17.30
CA ILE A 598 34.14 25.44 16.29
C ILE A 598 33.85 26.82 16.89
N SER A 599 34.32 27.87 16.24
CA SER A 599 34.23 29.23 16.77
C SER A 599 32.77 29.74 16.75
N GLY A 600 32.37 30.44 17.81
CA GLY A 600 31.09 31.16 17.88
C GLY A 600 29.83 30.30 18.04
N VAL A 601 29.95 28.98 18.25
CA VAL A 601 28.81 28.07 18.39
C VAL A 601 28.82 27.35 19.73
N GLY A 602 27.63 26.90 20.16
CA GLY A 602 27.47 26.08 21.35
C GLY A 602 26.16 25.30 21.36
N THR A 603 26.11 24.25 22.19
CA THR A 603 24.97 23.35 22.31
C THR A 603 24.78 22.83 23.73
N SER A 604 23.53 22.53 24.10
CA SER A 604 23.20 21.79 25.33
C SER A 604 23.01 20.28 25.11
N ASN A 605 23.06 19.79 23.87
CA ASN A 605 22.79 18.38 23.54
C ASN A 605 23.87 17.80 22.64
N SER A 606 23.76 16.51 22.31
CA SER A 606 24.60 15.89 21.28
C SER A 606 24.37 16.57 19.92
N PRO A 607 25.42 16.94 19.18
CA PRO A 607 25.28 17.38 17.79
C PRO A 607 24.99 16.19 16.85
N ALA A 608 24.73 16.47 15.57
CA ALA A 608 24.63 15.46 14.52
C ALA A 608 25.47 15.85 13.29
N LEU A 609 26.02 14.85 12.61
CA LEU A 609 26.83 14.99 11.40
C LEU A 609 26.24 14.18 10.25
N ALA A 610 26.26 14.74 9.04
CA ALA A 610 25.97 14.01 7.80
C ALA A 610 26.72 14.64 6.63
N VAL A 611 26.90 13.89 5.55
CA VAL A 611 27.59 14.36 4.34
C VAL A 611 26.59 14.50 3.21
N LEU A 612 26.61 15.63 2.50
CA LEU A 612 25.86 15.84 1.27
C LEU A 612 26.80 16.36 0.18
N GLY A 613 26.89 15.60 -0.92
CA GLY A 613 27.82 15.91 -2.00
C GLY A 613 29.26 16.02 -1.48
N THR A 614 29.85 17.20 -1.57
CA THR A 614 31.23 17.49 -1.17
C THR A 614 31.34 18.23 0.16
N GLN A 615 30.27 18.27 0.95
CA GLN A 615 30.24 19.01 2.21
C GLN A 615 29.85 18.12 3.39
N LEU A 616 30.55 18.31 4.51
CA LEU A 616 30.14 17.83 5.81
C LEU A 616 29.21 18.86 6.46
N HIS A 617 28.06 18.42 6.96
CA HIS A 617 27.10 19.25 7.64
C HIS A 617 27.03 18.87 9.12
N LEU A 618 26.91 19.88 9.97
CA LEU A 618 26.73 19.76 11.42
C LEU A 618 25.43 20.44 11.81
N THR A 619 24.61 19.78 12.62
CA THR A 619 23.39 20.33 13.22
C THR A 619 23.40 20.17 14.73
N TRP A 620 22.85 21.14 15.44
CA TRP A 620 22.81 21.13 16.90
C TRP A 620 21.64 21.95 17.43
N ARG A 621 21.22 21.66 18.67
CA ARG A 621 20.28 22.50 19.42
C ARG A 621 21.05 23.59 20.17
N GLY A 622 20.47 24.79 20.28
CA GLY A 622 21.07 25.94 20.99
C GLY A 622 21.38 25.70 22.47
N VAL A 623 21.97 26.71 23.12
CA VAL A 623 22.40 26.64 24.54
C VAL A 623 21.26 27.06 25.48
N GLY A 624 21.14 26.38 26.62
CA GLY A 624 20.25 26.82 27.70
C GLY A 624 18.78 26.77 27.30
N SER A 625 18.10 27.92 27.26
CA SER A 625 16.70 28.02 26.81
C SER A 625 16.53 28.17 25.30
N ASP A 626 17.61 28.31 24.52
CA ASP A 626 17.52 28.37 23.06
C ASP A 626 17.15 27.00 22.48
N ALA A 627 15.86 26.85 22.17
CA ALA A 627 15.31 25.64 21.57
C ALA A 627 15.60 25.52 20.07
N ALA A 628 16.16 26.54 19.41
CA ALA A 628 16.40 26.49 17.98
C ALA A 628 17.40 25.39 17.59
N ILE A 629 17.15 24.76 16.44
CA ILE A 629 18.15 23.94 15.77
C ILE A 629 18.95 24.83 14.81
N TRP A 630 20.27 24.76 14.94
CA TRP A 630 21.26 25.48 14.17
C TRP A 630 22.04 24.50 13.28
N TRP A 631 22.65 25.03 12.22
CA TRP A 631 23.47 24.25 11.30
C TRP A 631 24.66 25.04 10.75
N ALA A 632 25.71 24.31 10.39
CA ALA A 632 26.87 24.81 9.65
C ALA A 632 27.39 23.72 8.71
N SER A 633 28.20 24.10 7.73
CA SER A 633 28.81 23.19 6.77
C SER A 633 30.33 23.38 6.70
N ASN A 634 31.04 22.37 6.23
CA ASN A 634 32.49 22.36 6.05
C ASN A 634 32.85 21.60 4.78
N SER A 635 33.57 22.25 3.86
CA SER A 635 34.07 21.68 2.60
C SER A 635 35.50 21.12 2.70
N GLY A 636 36.04 20.99 3.91
CA GLY A 636 37.42 20.59 4.19
C GLY A 636 38.36 21.75 4.52
N SER A 637 37.94 23.01 4.33
CA SER A 637 38.75 24.21 4.55
C SER A 637 38.32 25.05 5.77
N GLY A 638 37.36 24.56 6.56
CA GLY A 638 36.84 25.24 7.74
C GLY A 638 35.30 25.26 7.80
N TRP A 639 34.76 25.59 8.98
CA TRP A 639 33.32 25.68 9.19
C TRP A 639 32.76 27.01 8.71
N SER A 640 31.59 26.99 8.09
CA SER A 640 30.79 28.18 7.81
C SER A 640 30.31 28.84 9.11
N SER A 641 29.80 30.07 9.03
CA SER A 641 29.00 30.64 10.13
C SER A 641 27.79 29.77 10.43
N GLN A 642 27.32 29.80 11.68
CA GLN A 642 26.07 29.13 12.05
C GLN A 642 24.88 29.81 11.39
N ASN A 643 23.90 28.99 11.01
CA ASN A 643 22.63 29.41 10.45
C ASN A 643 21.50 28.72 11.22
N LYS A 644 20.38 29.41 11.40
CA LYS A 644 19.19 28.82 12.01
C LYS A 644 18.47 27.94 11.00
N VAL A 645 18.03 26.75 11.41
CA VAL A 645 17.14 25.92 10.60
C VAL A 645 15.70 26.47 10.73
N PRO A 646 15.03 26.86 9.64
CA PRO A 646 13.69 27.45 9.71
C PRO A 646 12.66 26.51 10.36
N GLY A 647 11.94 27.01 11.37
CA GLY A 647 10.87 26.28 12.04
C GLY A 647 11.29 25.12 12.95
N ALA A 648 12.58 24.78 13.01
CA ALA A 648 13.07 23.65 13.79
C ALA A 648 13.41 24.07 15.23
N ASN A 649 12.63 23.57 16.19
CA ASN A 649 12.83 23.81 17.62
C ASN A 649 12.68 22.50 18.41
N SER A 650 13.52 22.29 19.42
CA SER A 650 13.56 21.07 20.22
C SER A 650 14.11 21.28 21.63
N THR A 651 13.70 20.40 22.55
CA THR A 651 14.37 20.20 23.85
C THR A 651 15.57 19.24 23.77
N ASN A 652 15.74 18.56 22.64
CA ASN A 652 16.73 17.50 22.43
C ASN A 652 17.62 17.82 21.23
N GLY A 653 18.66 17.02 21.00
CA GLY A 653 19.51 17.16 19.82
C GLY A 653 18.79 16.74 18.53
N PRO A 654 19.25 17.17 17.35
CA PRO A 654 18.76 16.66 16.07
C PRO A 654 19.44 15.34 15.65
N THR A 655 18.95 14.74 14.56
CA THR A 655 19.66 13.72 13.77
C THR A 655 19.61 14.10 12.30
N MET A 656 20.60 13.64 11.51
CA MET A 656 20.68 13.97 10.09
C MET A 656 21.20 12.79 9.26
N ALA A 657 20.70 12.63 8.04
CA ALA A 657 21.21 11.67 7.05
C ALA A 657 21.02 12.20 5.62
N GLU A 658 21.85 11.75 4.68
CA GLU A 658 21.62 12.00 3.25
C GLU A 658 20.74 10.90 2.68
N PHE A 659 19.78 11.29 1.84
CA PHE A 659 18.95 10.39 1.07
C PHE A 659 18.54 11.05 -0.24
N LYS A 660 18.89 10.40 -1.36
CA LYS A 660 18.51 10.80 -2.74
C LYS A 660 18.94 12.23 -3.10
N GLY A 661 20.13 12.63 -2.66
CA GLY A 661 20.71 13.95 -2.94
C GLY A 661 20.13 15.07 -2.06
N GLU A 662 19.38 14.73 -1.01
CA GLU A 662 18.84 15.68 -0.04
C GLU A 662 19.36 15.34 1.37
N LEU A 663 19.60 16.36 2.20
CA LEU A 663 19.78 16.14 3.63
C LEU A 663 18.42 16.08 4.31
N TRP A 664 18.21 15.04 5.08
CA TRP A 664 17.06 14.86 5.94
C TRP A 664 17.45 15.15 7.37
N LEU A 665 16.76 16.10 7.99
CA LEU A 665 16.90 16.47 9.39
C LEU A 665 15.66 16.00 10.15
N ALA A 666 15.84 15.34 11.29
CA ALA A 666 14.73 14.97 12.17
C ALA A 666 15.01 15.28 13.65
N TRP A 667 13.97 15.60 14.41
CA TRP A 667 14.06 15.96 15.83
C TRP A 667 12.75 15.68 16.57
N LYS A 668 12.81 15.72 17.91
CA LYS A 668 11.63 15.74 18.79
C LYS A 668 11.06 17.15 18.86
N GLY A 669 9.76 17.34 18.69
CA GLY A 669 9.12 18.65 18.72
C GLY A 669 9.26 19.40 20.04
N LEU A 670 9.16 20.73 19.98
CA LEU A 670 9.12 21.58 21.18
C LEU A 670 7.69 21.62 21.73
N GLY A 671 7.51 21.19 22.98
CA GLY A 671 6.19 21.18 23.63
C GLY A 671 5.28 20.01 23.24
N ASP A 672 5.79 19.07 22.44
CA ASP A 672 5.14 17.80 22.16
C ASP A 672 6.16 16.63 22.19
N VAL A 673 5.66 15.41 22.00
CA VAL A 673 6.50 14.21 21.86
C VAL A 673 6.71 13.84 20.39
N ASN A 674 6.13 14.56 19.44
CA ASN A 674 6.05 14.13 18.05
C ASN A 674 7.42 14.18 17.37
N LEU A 675 7.56 13.36 16.32
CA LEU A 675 8.71 13.40 15.42
C LEU A 675 8.49 14.45 14.34
N TRP A 676 9.43 15.36 14.22
CA TRP A 676 9.45 16.40 13.19
C TRP A 676 10.60 16.16 12.22
N TRP A 677 10.41 16.56 10.97
CA TRP A 677 11.43 16.45 9.94
C TRP A 677 11.31 17.55 8.88
N LEU A 678 12.41 17.79 8.17
CA LEU A 678 12.50 18.70 7.03
C LEU A 678 13.68 18.29 6.13
N ARG A 679 13.74 18.83 4.92
CA ARG A 679 14.72 18.44 3.88
C ARG A 679 15.50 19.63 3.38
N TYR A 680 16.77 19.43 3.03
CA TYR A 680 17.63 20.45 2.42
C TYR A 680 18.19 19.99 1.09
N THR A 681 18.14 20.90 0.11
CA THR A 681 18.95 20.81 -1.10
C THR A 681 19.78 22.07 -1.25
N PRO A 682 20.97 22.01 -1.88
CA PRO A 682 21.77 23.20 -2.15
C PRO A 682 21.01 24.22 -3.02
N SER A 683 20.14 23.75 -3.92
CA SER A 683 19.37 24.59 -4.83
C SER A 683 18.20 25.34 -4.19
N THR A 684 17.53 24.74 -3.20
CA THR A 684 16.27 25.27 -2.65
C THR A 684 16.35 25.66 -1.18
N GLY A 685 17.42 25.28 -0.48
CA GLY A 685 17.49 25.38 0.97
C GLY A 685 16.55 24.41 1.68
N TRP A 686 16.22 24.72 2.94
CA TRP A 686 15.32 23.92 3.78
C TRP A 686 13.86 24.01 3.33
N LYS A 687 13.19 22.87 3.17
CA LYS A 687 11.81 22.72 2.70
C LYS A 687 11.10 21.57 3.41
N ASP A 688 9.78 21.47 3.19
CA ASP A 688 8.93 20.36 3.62
C ASP A 688 8.96 20.09 5.13
N LEU A 689 8.87 21.15 5.93
CA LEU A 689 8.67 21.04 7.37
C LEU A 689 7.38 20.25 7.64
N ALA A 690 7.53 19.09 8.28
CA ALA A 690 6.44 18.17 8.57
C ALA A 690 6.57 17.55 9.95
N ARG A 691 5.43 17.06 10.46
CA ARG A 691 5.31 16.34 11.74
C ARG A 691 4.60 15.01 11.55
N ASN A 692 5.05 13.99 12.28
CA ASN A 692 4.43 12.68 12.34
C ASN A 692 3.58 12.59 13.61
N GLU A 693 2.28 12.89 13.51
CA GLU A 693 1.34 12.89 14.66
C GLU A 693 1.07 11.49 15.23
N TRP A 694 1.42 10.45 14.48
CA TRP A 694 1.24 9.05 14.84
C TRP A 694 2.43 8.46 15.60
N ALA A 695 3.55 9.19 15.75
CA ALA A 695 4.73 8.69 16.43
C ALA A 695 5.31 9.73 17.40
N GLY A 696 5.56 9.26 18.63
CA GLY A 696 6.16 10.06 19.69
C GLY A 696 7.48 9.48 20.20
N THR A 697 8.37 10.36 20.65
CA THR A 697 9.68 10.02 21.21
C THR A 697 10.01 10.82 22.47
N GLU A 698 10.77 10.20 23.38
CA GLU A 698 11.31 10.88 24.57
C GLU A 698 12.62 11.64 24.27
N ASP A 699 13.40 11.17 23.30
CA ASP A 699 14.70 11.72 22.90
C ASP A 699 14.85 11.82 21.37
N SER A 700 16.00 12.26 20.87
CA SER A 700 16.29 12.41 19.44
C SER A 700 16.04 11.11 18.66
N PRO A 701 15.43 11.16 17.46
CA PRO A 701 15.39 10.00 16.57
C PRO A 701 16.76 9.72 15.94
N ALA A 702 16.83 8.68 15.11
CA ALA A 702 17.96 8.35 14.23
C ALA A 702 17.48 8.19 12.79
N LEU A 703 18.31 8.57 11.82
CA LEU A 703 18.06 8.41 10.38
C LEU A 703 19.15 7.57 9.71
N ALA A 704 18.76 6.66 8.82
CA ALA A 704 19.69 5.89 7.99
C ALA A 704 19.00 5.35 6.74
N VAL A 705 19.79 4.96 5.74
CA VAL A 705 19.29 4.52 4.44
C VAL A 705 19.61 3.05 4.21
N LEU A 706 18.64 2.28 3.73
CA LEU A 706 18.81 0.89 3.29
C LEU A 706 17.85 0.62 2.12
N ASN A 707 18.33 -0.06 1.07
CA ASN A 707 17.51 -0.52 -0.07
C ASN A 707 16.58 0.57 -0.64
N ASP A 708 17.15 1.74 -0.96
CA ASP A 708 16.41 2.90 -1.49
C ASP A 708 15.26 3.42 -0.60
N LYS A 709 15.32 3.16 0.71
CA LYS A 709 14.41 3.74 1.68
C LYS A 709 15.17 4.47 2.77
N LEU A 710 14.62 5.61 3.18
CA LEU A 710 15.06 6.27 4.40
C LEU A 710 14.32 5.67 5.58
N TYR A 711 15.03 5.32 6.63
CA TYR A 711 14.46 4.80 7.87
C TYR A 711 14.63 5.83 8.98
N MET A 712 13.64 5.90 9.86
CA MET A 712 13.69 6.65 11.12
C MET A 712 13.48 5.68 12.27
N ALA A 713 14.31 5.75 13.30
CA ALA A 713 14.16 4.98 14.54
C ALA A 713 14.13 5.89 15.77
N TRP A 714 13.39 5.51 16.80
CA TRP A 714 13.24 6.32 18.01
C TRP A 714 12.86 5.48 19.23
N SER A 715 13.06 6.05 20.42
CA SER A 715 12.56 5.49 21.68
C SER A 715 11.09 5.85 21.87
N GLY A 716 10.21 4.89 22.13
CA GLY A 716 8.79 5.16 22.36
C GLY A 716 8.53 6.01 23.61
N VAL A 717 7.42 6.76 23.61
CA VAL A 717 6.90 7.52 24.76
C VAL A 717 6.69 6.58 25.95
N LYS A 718 6.92 7.03 27.19
CA LYS A 718 6.88 6.19 28.40
C LYS A 718 7.82 4.97 28.38
N HIS A 719 8.79 4.98 27.47
CA HIS A 719 9.78 3.91 27.30
C HIS A 719 9.20 2.59 26.77
N GLU A 720 8.17 2.63 25.93
CA GLU A 720 7.54 1.46 25.28
C GLU A 720 8.42 0.86 24.16
N GLY A 721 9.69 0.60 24.44
CA GLY A 721 10.64 -0.01 23.50
C GLY A 721 11.16 0.91 22.41
N LEU A 722 11.84 0.32 21.43
CA LEU A 722 12.36 0.98 20.24
C LEU A 722 11.42 0.79 19.06
N TRP A 723 11.21 1.85 18.28
CA TRP A 723 10.29 1.90 17.14
C TRP A 723 11.00 2.37 15.89
N PHE A 724 10.45 2.03 14.72
CA PHE A 724 10.94 2.53 13.44
C PHE A 724 9.82 2.72 12.41
N ALA A 725 10.09 3.54 11.40
CA ALA A 725 9.29 3.70 10.19
C ALA A 725 10.21 3.90 8.98
N SER A 726 9.68 3.69 7.78
CA SER A 726 10.41 3.86 6.53
C SER A 726 9.71 4.85 5.61
N TYR A 727 10.48 5.61 4.85
CA TYR A 727 10.04 6.54 3.83
C TYR A 727 10.49 6.01 2.46
N PRO A 728 9.57 5.79 1.51
CA PRO A 728 9.91 5.29 0.19
C PRO A 728 10.63 6.36 -0.64
N ALA A 729 11.40 5.90 -1.63
CA ALA A 729 12.01 6.75 -2.65
C ALA A 729 10.97 7.55 -3.46
#